data_AF-A0A166ERG1-F1
#
_entry.id   AF-A0A166ERG1-F1
#
_cell.length_a   1.000
_cell.length_b   1.000
_cell.length_c   1.000
_cell.angle_alpha   90.00
_cell.angle_beta   90.00
_cell.angle_gamma   90.00
#
_symmetry.space_group_name_H-M   'P 1'
#
loop_
_entity.id
_entity.type
_entity.pdbx_description
1 polymer ?
#
loop_
_entity_poly.entity_id
_entity_poly.type
_entity_poly.pdbx_seq_one_letter_code
_entity_poly.pdbx_strand_id
1 'polypeptide(L)'
;MFSGEIPEEIGLISSLRVLDLGGNALVGKIPKSIINMTNLEYLTLASNELVGGIPSEIGLMKNLKLIYLGYNNLSGQIPRSIGELSSLNHLNLVYNNLTGEVPPSLGNLSNLEYLFLYLNSLSGSIPHSILNLQRLKSLDLSDNLLSGEIPELIGQLNNLQILHLFSNNLTGKIPDSVTFLPHLQVLQLWSNKISGEIPKNLGKYNNLTVLDLSTNNLTGKIPETLCESGHLAKLILFSNSLEGELPQSLGRCTSLQRIRLQNNRFSGQLSSEFIKLPLVYFLDISGNKFLGRISERTWSMPELEMLNLSRNKFFGNLPESFGSKNLENVDLSENDFSGPIPPSFGNLSELVQLKLSKNKLSGNIPEELSFCRMLVNLDLSHNQLIGKIPISFSEMPVLGQLDLSCNQLSGEISHSLGKVESLVQVNISHNHFHGSLPSTGAFVAIKPSAVTGNNLCGGSTSSLWPCKGLKTSAWWFLLSCIVAALAVLGLSAFVILLLVRRKRITNLQRMERSEDGSWELQFMHDKACKWITIDDVLSSVRDEDIIIRGKFGNSYIGKSSLANMHMQFLINDISSISPSQVCEFYRLQHPNIAKPIAICMSAKGGYLVYEYVEGNFLREIISKISWENRKDIAVGIAKALKHVHSHSSPSTLLCEISSDKIMVSEKDEPCLRLTLSGTTSSMDTKCFLSSAYISAESCRETKGTTEKSDIYGFGLLLIELLTGRSSSSRVELSVHENIVAWARYCYADCHLETWVDPIIKAYALNHHSQIVETMNLALQCTACDPAVRPCANDLVKTLKRIMISSSCVIDID
;
A
#
# COMPACT_ATOMS: atom_id res chain seq x y z
N MET A 1 9.51 24.70 -5.47
CA MET A 1 9.67 24.42 -4.03
C MET A 1 10.41 25.59 -3.43
N PHE A 2 9.76 26.33 -2.52
CA PHE A 2 10.46 27.38 -1.77
C PHE A 2 11.39 26.72 -0.74
N SER A 3 12.57 27.28 -0.58
CA SER A 3 13.59 26.82 0.36
C SER A 3 14.25 28.01 1.04
N GLY A 4 14.81 27.79 2.23
CA GLY A 4 15.36 28.86 3.04
C GLY A 4 14.36 29.36 4.07
N GLU A 5 14.71 30.45 4.76
CA GLU A 5 13.86 31.03 5.81
C GLU A 5 12.74 31.89 5.22
N ILE A 6 11.61 31.97 5.92
CA ILE A 6 10.56 32.93 5.58
C ILE A 6 11.04 34.32 6.02
N PRO A 7 11.16 35.29 5.09
CA PRO A 7 11.71 36.61 5.40
C PRO A 7 10.81 37.39 6.36
N GLU A 8 11.42 38.18 7.25
CA GLU A 8 10.68 39.09 8.16
C GLU A 8 9.91 40.17 7.38
N GLU A 9 10.26 40.44 6.13
CA GLU A 9 9.51 41.37 5.26
C GLU A 9 8.11 40.85 4.90
N ILE A 10 7.79 39.56 5.12
CA ILE A 10 6.45 39.01 4.85
C ILE A 10 5.34 39.77 5.60
N GLY A 11 5.65 40.28 6.79
CA GLY A 11 4.75 41.06 7.62
C GLY A 11 4.35 42.42 7.03
N LEU A 12 5.04 42.89 5.98
CA LEU A 12 4.68 44.13 5.27
C LEU A 12 3.42 43.97 4.40
N ILE A 13 3.02 42.74 4.07
CA ILE A 13 1.88 42.42 3.20
C ILE A 13 0.59 42.33 4.03
N SER A 14 0.28 43.40 4.77
CA SER A 14 -0.80 43.42 5.78
C SER A 14 -2.22 43.29 5.21
N SER A 15 -2.40 43.44 3.90
CA SER A 15 -3.69 43.26 3.20
C SER A 15 -4.03 41.80 2.87
N LEU A 16 -3.08 40.88 3.05
CA LEU A 16 -3.25 39.49 2.66
C LEU A 16 -4.29 38.77 3.55
N ARG A 17 -5.17 37.99 2.92
CA ARG A 17 -6.21 37.18 3.61
C ARG A 17 -5.88 35.68 3.64
N VAL A 18 -5.05 35.21 2.71
CA VAL A 18 -4.64 33.79 2.62
C VAL A 18 -3.13 33.75 2.40
N LEU A 19 -2.42 33.07 3.30
CA LEU A 19 -1.01 32.71 3.13
C LEU A 19 -0.90 31.20 3.16
N ASP A 20 -0.61 30.61 2.00
CA ASP A 20 -0.33 29.18 1.85
C ASP A 20 1.09 28.96 1.35
N LEU A 21 1.94 28.46 2.25
CA LEU A 21 3.31 28.05 1.98
C LEU A 21 3.52 26.56 2.31
N GLY A 22 2.44 25.78 2.41
CA GLY A 22 2.52 24.37 2.79
C GLY A 22 3.20 23.49 1.74
N GLY A 23 3.84 22.40 2.17
CA GLY A 23 4.45 21.39 1.28
C GLY A 23 5.72 21.86 0.57
N ASN A 24 6.52 22.71 1.22
CA ASN A 24 7.78 23.23 0.69
C ASN A 24 8.99 22.70 1.50
N ALA A 25 10.18 23.27 1.28
CA ALA A 25 11.41 22.97 2.04
C ALA A 25 11.87 24.20 2.83
N LEU A 26 10.90 24.93 3.41
CA LEU A 26 11.19 26.12 4.22
C LEU A 26 11.79 25.70 5.56
N VAL A 27 12.83 26.41 5.97
CA VAL A 27 13.60 26.15 7.20
C VAL A 27 13.57 27.37 8.11
N GLY A 28 14.19 27.29 9.29
CA GLY A 28 14.27 28.42 10.22
C GLY A 28 12.96 28.64 10.98
N LYS A 29 12.84 29.80 11.63
CA LYS A 29 11.70 30.11 12.51
C LYS A 29 10.55 30.74 11.73
N ILE A 30 9.33 30.62 12.26
CA ILE A 30 8.22 31.46 11.81
C ILE A 30 8.59 32.92 12.15
N PRO A 31 8.66 33.83 11.15
CA PRO A 31 9.11 35.20 11.37
C PRO A 31 8.14 35.93 12.28
N LYS A 32 8.67 36.76 13.19
CA LYS A 32 7.84 37.47 14.16
C LYS A 32 6.90 38.45 13.47
N SER A 33 7.35 39.06 12.38
CA SER A 33 6.57 40.02 11.60
C SER A 33 5.25 39.46 11.05
N ILE A 34 5.07 38.13 10.99
CA ILE A 34 3.82 37.51 10.54
C ILE A 34 2.61 38.02 11.33
N ILE A 35 2.82 38.42 12.60
CA ILE A 35 1.78 38.99 13.48
C ILE A 35 1.21 40.32 12.97
N ASN A 36 1.92 41.02 12.07
CA ASN A 36 1.47 42.28 11.46
C ASN A 36 0.41 42.05 10.37
N MET A 37 0.20 40.81 9.92
CA MET A 37 -0.77 40.46 8.88
C MET A 37 -2.18 40.29 9.49
N THR A 38 -2.71 41.34 10.09
CA THR A 38 -3.95 41.29 10.89
C THR A 38 -5.22 40.96 10.09
N ASN A 39 -5.20 41.09 8.77
CA ASN A 39 -6.31 40.70 7.87
C ASN A 39 -6.27 39.22 7.45
N LEU A 40 -5.24 38.47 7.87
CA LEU A 40 -5.09 37.08 7.50
C LEU A 40 -6.21 36.22 8.10
N GLU A 41 -6.86 35.43 7.25
CA GLU A 41 -7.90 34.48 7.61
C GLU A 41 -7.40 33.04 7.55
N TYR A 42 -6.46 32.76 6.65
CA TYR A 42 -5.94 31.41 6.39
C TYR A 42 -4.42 31.47 6.44
N LEU A 43 -3.85 30.74 7.40
CA LEU A 43 -2.41 30.55 7.52
C LEU A 43 -2.09 29.07 7.43
N THR A 44 -1.37 28.67 6.39
CA THR A 44 -0.79 27.32 6.30
C THR A 44 0.69 27.38 5.99
N LEU A 45 1.47 26.82 6.90
CA LEU A 45 2.91 26.60 6.78
C LEU A 45 3.25 25.10 6.95
N ALA A 46 2.24 24.24 6.85
CA ALA A 46 2.35 22.82 7.14
C ALA A 46 3.29 22.09 6.16
N SER A 47 3.89 20.97 6.60
CA SER A 47 4.79 20.16 5.75
C SER A 47 5.98 20.95 5.23
N ASN A 48 6.75 21.50 6.15
CA ASN A 48 8.03 22.17 5.92
C ASN A 48 9.05 21.66 6.97
N GLU A 49 10.21 22.30 7.06
CA GLU A 49 11.27 22.01 8.03
C GLU A 49 11.42 23.16 9.05
N LEU A 50 10.30 23.83 9.39
CA LEU A 50 10.31 24.98 10.30
C LEU A 50 10.63 24.55 11.73
N VAL A 51 11.41 25.38 12.43
CA VAL A 51 11.89 25.14 13.81
C VAL A 51 11.51 26.30 14.74
N GLY A 52 11.76 26.13 16.04
CA GLY A 52 11.43 27.14 17.05
C GLY A 52 9.94 27.17 17.40
N GLY A 53 9.54 28.16 18.19
CA GLY A 53 8.16 28.24 18.71
C GLY A 53 7.20 29.01 17.81
N ILE A 54 5.91 28.73 18.01
CA ILE A 54 4.82 29.55 17.46
C ILE A 54 4.90 30.95 18.10
N PRO A 55 4.82 32.05 17.33
CA PRO A 55 4.91 33.42 17.86
C PRO A 55 3.93 33.66 19.02
N SER A 56 4.43 34.19 20.14
CA SER A 56 3.64 34.41 21.35
C SER A 56 2.52 35.43 21.17
N GLU A 57 2.63 36.33 20.21
CA GLU A 57 1.65 37.38 19.90
C GLU A 57 0.68 37.00 18.78
N ILE A 58 0.62 35.72 18.38
CA ILE A 58 -0.28 35.25 17.30
C ILE A 58 -1.75 35.59 17.57
N GLY A 59 -2.14 35.72 18.85
CA GLY A 59 -3.48 36.18 19.27
C GLY A 59 -3.89 37.56 18.73
N LEU A 60 -2.97 38.39 18.23
CA LEU A 60 -3.29 39.69 17.61
C LEU A 60 -4.01 39.54 16.25
N MET A 61 -3.87 38.39 15.58
CA MET A 61 -4.39 38.13 14.24
C MET A 61 -5.86 37.67 14.30
N LYS A 62 -6.75 38.51 14.85
CA LYS A 62 -8.14 38.16 15.22
C LYS A 62 -9.02 37.62 14.07
N ASN A 63 -8.65 37.89 12.82
CA ASN A 63 -9.38 37.42 11.63
C ASN A 63 -9.05 35.97 11.25
N LEU A 64 -8.05 35.34 11.87
CA LEU A 64 -7.67 33.97 11.56
C LEU A 64 -8.83 33.00 11.83
N LYS A 65 -9.11 32.20 10.81
CA LYS A 65 -10.08 31.11 10.79
C LYS A 65 -9.35 29.77 10.80
N LEU A 66 -8.37 29.60 9.91
CA LEU A 66 -7.57 28.38 9.81
C LEU A 66 -6.09 28.65 10.14
N ILE A 67 -5.54 27.82 11.02
CA ILE A 67 -4.10 27.75 11.29
C ILE A 67 -3.64 26.31 11.11
N TYR A 68 -2.88 26.04 10.05
CA TYR A 68 -2.26 24.74 9.77
C TYR A 68 -0.74 24.86 9.81
N LEU A 69 -0.13 24.37 10.88
CA LEU A 69 1.32 24.38 11.10
C LEU A 69 1.90 22.96 11.26
N GLY A 70 1.09 21.94 10.97
CA GLY A 70 1.47 20.55 11.17
C GLY A 70 2.61 20.05 10.29
N TYR A 71 3.21 18.91 10.65
CA TYR A 71 4.36 18.31 9.94
C TYR A 71 5.52 19.31 9.78
N ASN A 72 6.03 19.79 10.90
CA ASN A 72 7.22 20.64 11.00
C ASN A 72 8.04 20.18 12.21
N ASN A 73 9.12 20.91 12.53
CA ASN A 73 9.95 20.70 13.72
C ASN A 73 9.73 21.83 14.75
N LEU A 74 8.50 22.36 14.85
CA LEU A 74 8.18 23.43 15.80
C LEU A 74 8.28 22.91 17.24
N SER A 75 8.78 23.74 18.15
CA SER A 75 9.12 23.35 19.52
C SER A 75 8.65 24.40 20.54
N GLY A 76 8.81 24.12 21.83
CA GLY A 76 8.31 24.99 22.89
C GLY A 76 6.81 24.78 23.16
N GLN A 77 6.19 25.71 23.88
CA GLN A 77 4.79 25.58 24.31
C GLN A 77 3.81 26.15 23.30
N ILE A 78 2.59 25.62 23.28
CA ILE A 78 1.47 26.25 22.56
C ILE A 78 1.17 27.61 23.22
N PRO A 79 1.26 28.75 22.49
CA PRO A 79 1.02 30.06 23.07
C PRO A 79 -0.41 30.22 23.60
N ARG A 80 -0.55 30.73 24.82
CA ARG A 80 -1.87 31.02 25.43
C ARG A 80 -2.70 32.01 24.61
N SER A 81 -2.04 32.90 23.88
CA SER A 81 -2.67 33.93 23.03
C SER A 81 -3.47 33.35 21.86
N ILE A 82 -3.23 32.09 21.45
CA ILE A 82 -4.08 31.41 20.46
C ILE A 82 -5.54 31.42 20.93
N GLY A 83 -5.78 31.27 22.23
CA GLY A 83 -7.12 31.33 22.83
C GLY A 83 -7.85 32.66 22.65
N GLU A 84 -7.20 33.70 22.15
CA GLU A 84 -7.84 34.98 21.87
C GLU A 84 -8.32 35.13 20.41
N LEU A 85 -8.13 34.10 19.56
CA LEU A 85 -8.53 34.08 18.15
C LEU A 85 -9.99 33.67 17.99
N SER A 86 -10.92 34.57 18.36
CA SER A 86 -12.36 34.26 18.41
C SER A 86 -12.98 33.76 17.09
N SER A 87 -12.36 34.03 15.94
CA SER A 87 -12.83 33.57 14.62
C SER A 87 -12.28 32.21 14.20
N LEU A 88 -11.39 31.62 14.99
CA LEU A 88 -10.71 30.37 14.64
C LEU A 88 -11.68 29.19 14.62
N ASN A 89 -11.75 28.50 13.49
CA ASN A 89 -12.56 27.29 13.31
C ASN A 89 -11.71 26.02 13.18
N HIS A 90 -10.46 26.11 12.69
CA HIS A 90 -9.55 24.97 12.71
C HIS A 90 -8.17 25.35 13.23
N LEU A 91 -7.66 24.52 14.14
CA LEU A 91 -6.29 24.57 14.63
C LEU A 91 -5.64 23.21 14.42
N ASN A 92 -4.66 23.15 13.52
CA ASN A 92 -3.87 21.96 13.25
C ASN A 92 -2.38 22.22 13.54
N LEU A 93 -1.88 21.57 14.59
CA LEU A 93 -0.48 21.60 15.03
C LEU A 93 0.14 20.19 15.06
N VAL A 94 -0.42 19.24 14.30
CA VAL A 94 0.00 17.83 14.29
C VAL A 94 1.49 17.66 13.98
N TYR A 95 2.13 16.61 14.49
CA TYR A 95 3.47 16.19 14.07
C TYR A 95 4.48 17.34 14.18
N ASN A 96 4.80 17.69 15.42
CA ASN A 96 5.80 18.69 15.78
C ASN A 96 6.49 18.25 17.08
N ASN A 97 7.39 19.08 17.60
CA ASN A 97 8.09 18.88 18.87
C ASN A 97 7.53 19.79 19.98
N LEU A 98 6.22 20.09 19.95
CA LEU A 98 5.59 20.96 20.95
C LEU A 98 5.56 20.27 22.32
N THR A 99 5.75 21.06 23.38
CA THR A 99 5.92 20.59 24.76
C THR A 99 5.03 21.39 25.72
N GLY A 100 5.01 21.01 26.99
CA GLY A 100 4.21 21.67 28.03
C GLY A 100 2.73 21.31 27.95
N GLU A 101 1.89 22.04 28.68
CA GLU A 101 0.47 21.72 28.81
C GLU A 101 -0.36 22.27 27.65
N VAL A 102 -1.50 21.62 27.37
CA VAL A 102 -2.52 22.19 26.49
C VAL A 102 -3.10 23.44 27.17
N PRO A 103 -2.98 24.64 26.58
CA PRO A 103 -3.37 25.88 27.25
C PRO A 103 -4.87 25.91 27.57
N PRO A 104 -5.29 26.20 28.81
CA PRO A 104 -6.70 26.35 29.14
C PRO A 104 -7.40 27.44 28.33
N SER A 105 -6.67 28.45 27.85
CA SER A 105 -7.23 29.51 27.01
C SER A 105 -7.78 29.01 25.67
N LEU A 106 -7.38 27.83 25.18
CA LEU A 106 -7.98 27.24 23.97
C LEU A 106 -9.49 27.02 24.13
N GLY A 107 -9.98 26.84 25.36
CA GLY A 107 -11.41 26.74 25.66
C GLY A 107 -12.24 27.99 25.36
N ASN A 108 -11.60 29.13 25.09
CA ASN A 108 -12.28 30.37 24.72
C ASN A 108 -12.67 30.43 23.22
N LEU A 109 -12.20 29.47 22.40
CA LEU A 109 -12.39 29.45 20.95
C LEU A 109 -13.78 28.93 20.57
N SER A 110 -14.83 29.68 20.89
CA SER A 110 -16.23 29.24 20.70
C SER A 110 -16.63 28.84 19.27
N ASN A 111 -15.86 29.26 18.26
CA ASN A 111 -16.05 28.89 16.86
C ASN A 111 -15.27 27.65 16.41
N LEU A 112 -14.44 27.06 17.27
CA LEU A 112 -13.56 25.95 16.92
C LEU A 112 -14.37 24.69 16.61
N GLU A 113 -14.15 24.13 15.42
CA GLU A 113 -14.77 22.88 14.96
C GLU A 113 -13.77 21.72 14.94
N TYR A 114 -12.48 22.00 14.71
CA TYR A 114 -11.43 20.99 14.63
C TYR A 114 -10.20 21.42 15.42
N LEU A 115 -9.78 20.56 16.34
CA LEU A 115 -8.59 20.75 17.16
C LEU A 115 -7.68 19.52 17.06
N PHE A 116 -6.57 19.66 16.35
CA PHE A 116 -5.60 18.59 16.09
C PHE A 116 -4.24 18.95 16.67
N LEU A 117 -3.87 18.26 17.75
CA LEU A 117 -2.61 18.46 18.50
C LEU A 117 -1.77 17.18 18.61
N TYR A 118 -2.14 16.12 17.88
CA TYR A 118 -1.51 14.81 18.01
C TYR A 118 -0.09 14.74 17.46
N LEU A 119 0.65 13.68 17.84
CA LEU A 119 2.08 13.49 17.50
C LEU A 119 2.93 14.68 17.95
N ASN A 120 2.90 14.97 19.25
CA ASN A 120 3.72 15.99 19.90
C ASN A 120 4.25 15.45 21.25
N SER A 121 4.81 16.31 22.09
CA SER A 121 5.27 15.98 23.45
C SER A 121 4.51 16.78 24.51
N LEU A 122 3.21 17.03 24.28
CA LEU A 122 2.35 17.75 25.21
C LEU A 122 2.09 16.90 26.46
N SER A 123 2.12 17.54 27.63
CA SER A 123 2.00 16.90 28.95
C SER A 123 0.88 17.52 29.78
N GLY A 124 0.72 17.08 31.03
CA GLY A 124 -0.33 17.59 31.92
C GLY A 124 -1.69 16.95 31.63
N SER A 125 -2.76 17.51 32.19
CA SER A 125 -4.12 16.99 31.99
C SER A 125 -4.85 17.68 30.84
N ILE A 126 -5.90 17.04 30.34
CA ILE A 126 -6.84 17.67 29.40
C ILE A 126 -7.55 18.81 30.17
N PRO A 127 -7.35 20.09 29.80
CA PRO A 127 -7.91 21.20 30.55
C PRO A 127 -9.44 21.22 30.41
N HIS A 128 -10.14 21.36 31.54
CA HIS A 128 -11.61 21.38 31.57
C HIS A 128 -12.24 22.46 30.68
N SER A 129 -11.51 23.54 30.38
CA SER A 129 -11.99 24.60 29.50
C SER A 129 -12.17 24.17 28.04
N ILE A 130 -11.46 23.15 27.54
CA ILE A 130 -11.70 22.58 26.19
C ILE A 130 -13.15 22.10 26.04
N LEU A 131 -13.81 21.79 27.15
CA LEU A 131 -15.18 21.28 27.18
C LEU A 131 -16.22 22.39 26.93
N ASN A 132 -15.78 23.67 26.92
CA ASN A 132 -16.61 24.81 26.52
C ASN A 132 -16.76 24.96 25.00
N LEU A 133 -16.04 24.17 24.20
CA LEU A 133 -16.00 24.28 22.74
C LEU A 133 -17.26 23.66 22.10
N GLN A 134 -18.39 24.36 22.21
CA GLN A 134 -19.71 23.83 21.82
C GLN A 134 -19.85 23.47 20.34
N ARG A 135 -18.99 23.98 19.46
CA ARG A 135 -18.99 23.69 18.01
C ARG A 135 -18.01 22.59 17.59
N LEU A 136 -17.25 22.05 18.54
CA LEU A 136 -16.20 21.07 18.26
C LEU A 136 -16.81 19.79 17.70
N LYS A 137 -16.33 19.39 16.52
CA LYS A 137 -16.72 18.17 15.79
C LYS A 137 -15.66 17.11 15.92
N SER A 138 -14.39 17.48 15.88
CA SER A 138 -13.27 16.56 16.01
C SER A 138 -12.23 17.09 16.99
N LEU A 139 -11.88 16.23 17.94
CA LEU A 139 -10.83 16.47 18.92
C LEU A 139 -9.80 15.35 18.83
N ASP A 140 -8.58 15.70 18.43
CA ASP A 140 -7.45 14.78 18.38
C ASP A 140 -6.28 15.29 19.23
N LEU A 141 -6.08 14.62 20.37
CA LEU A 141 -4.96 14.85 21.29
C LEU A 141 -4.07 13.60 21.44
N SER A 142 -4.17 12.67 20.49
CA SER A 142 -3.47 11.39 20.55
C SER A 142 -1.94 11.53 20.45
N ASP A 143 -1.19 10.46 20.71
CA ASP A 143 0.28 10.42 20.57
C ASP A 143 0.99 11.60 21.24
N ASN A 144 0.78 11.72 22.55
CA ASN A 144 1.34 12.76 23.41
C ASN A 144 1.70 12.15 24.79
N LEU A 145 2.05 13.00 25.75
CA LEU A 145 2.37 12.63 27.14
C LEU A 145 1.27 13.10 28.12
N LEU A 146 0.02 13.24 27.66
CA LEU A 146 -1.09 13.70 28.49
C LEU A 146 -1.41 12.67 29.58
N SER A 147 -1.84 13.16 30.72
CA SER A 147 -2.08 12.37 31.94
C SER A 147 -3.34 12.83 32.67
N GLY A 148 -3.67 12.19 33.79
CA GLY A 148 -4.91 12.48 34.51
C GLY A 148 -6.12 11.83 33.83
N GLU A 149 -7.32 12.21 34.28
CA GLU A 149 -8.58 11.57 33.85
C GLU A 149 -9.24 12.30 32.69
N ILE A 150 -10.01 11.56 31.90
CA ILE A 150 -10.97 12.17 30.95
C ILE A 150 -12.10 12.80 31.78
N PRO A 151 -12.37 14.10 31.67
CA PRO A 151 -13.38 14.74 32.53
C PRO A 151 -14.82 14.33 32.20
N GLU A 152 -15.69 14.18 33.21
CA GLU A 152 -17.14 13.92 33.02
C GLU A 152 -17.89 15.04 32.28
N LEU A 153 -17.29 16.23 32.15
CA LEU A 153 -17.88 17.31 31.36
C LEU A 153 -17.69 17.10 29.84
N ILE A 154 -16.97 16.05 29.39
CA ILE A 154 -16.81 15.73 27.96
C ILE A 154 -18.15 15.54 27.25
N GLY A 155 -19.18 15.06 27.96
CA GLY A 155 -20.54 14.93 27.43
C GLY A 155 -21.22 16.25 27.06
N GLN A 156 -20.64 17.41 27.39
CA GLN A 156 -21.19 18.72 26.99
C GLN A 156 -20.86 19.10 25.53
N LEU A 157 -19.94 18.39 24.89
CA LEU A 157 -19.54 18.64 23.51
C LEU A 157 -20.56 18.03 22.53
N ASN A 158 -21.78 18.57 22.50
CA ASN A 158 -22.91 17.97 21.79
C ASN A 158 -22.68 17.74 20.29
N ASN A 159 -21.78 18.50 19.65
CA ASN A 159 -21.45 18.38 18.23
C ASN A 159 -20.28 17.41 17.95
N LEU A 160 -19.67 16.81 18.98
CA LEU A 160 -18.49 15.97 18.84
C LEU A 160 -18.84 14.67 18.12
N GLN A 161 -18.11 14.40 17.05
CA GLN A 161 -18.24 13.23 16.20
C GLN A 161 -17.05 12.27 16.36
N ILE A 162 -15.86 12.83 16.51
CA ILE A 162 -14.60 12.10 16.59
C ILE A 162 -13.85 12.52 17.84
N LEU A 163 -13.50 11.52 18.67
CA LEU A 163 -12.69 11.71 19.86
C LEU A 163 -11.50 10.73 19.83
N HIS A 164 -10.31 11.28 19.60
CA HIS A 164 -9.05 10.56 19.64
C HIS A 164 -8.19 11.04 20.80
N LEU A 165 -7.93 10.14 21.74
CA LEU A 165 -7.07 10.37 22.91
C LEU A 165 -6.06 9.22 23.12
N PHE A 166 -5.85 8.40 22.10
CA PHE A 166 -5.00 7.22 22.18
C PHE A 166 -3.51 7.57 22.34
N SER A 167 -2.68 6.59 22.69
CA SER A 167 -1.23 6.75 22.89
C SER A 167 -0.88 7.92 23.82
N ASN A 168 -1.40 7.88 25.04
CA ASN A 168 -1.11 8.85 26.08
C ASN A 168 -0.92 8.12 27.43
N ASN A 169 -0.85 8.87 28.52
CA ASN A 169 -0.75 8.38 29.89
C ASN A 169 -2.04 8.65 30.70
N LEU A 170 -3.21 8.67 30.05
CA LEU A 170 -4.50 8.93 30.68
C LEU A 170 -4.90 7.80 31.63
N THR A 171 -5.51 8.17 32.75
CA THR A 171 -5.92 7.27 33.84
C THR A 171 -7.43 7.44 34.14
N GLY A 172 -7.92 6.80 35.20
CA GLY A 172 -9.32 6.91 35.61
C GLY A 172 -10.24 6.01 34.79
N LYS A 173 -11.55 6.28 34.83
CA LYS A 173 -12.57 5.55 34.06
C LYS A 173 -12.92 6.25 32.76
N ILE A 174 -13.51 5.52 31.82
CA ILE A 174 -14.24 6.16 30.71
C ILE A 174 -15.47 6.86 31.32
N PRO A 175 -15.65 8.18 31.13
CA PRO A 175 -16.76 8.91 31.74
C PRO A 175 -18.12 8.45 31.22
N ASP A 176 -19.11 8.34 32.11
CA ASP A 176 -20.47 7.92 31.73
C ASP A 176 -21.12 8.95 30.79
N SER A 177 -20.73 10.22 30.93
CA SER A 177 -21.12 11.33 30.07
C SER A 177 -20.84 11.14 28.57
N VAL A 178 -19.82 10.35 28.19
CA VAL A 178 -19.51 10.02 26.79
C VAL A 178 -20.69 9.32 26.11
N THR A 179 -21.51 8.59 26.88
CA THR A 179 -22.70 7.91 26.36
C THR A 179 -23.78 8.86 25.86
N PHE A 180 -23.77 10.13 26.29
CA PHE A 180 -24.77 11.13 25.92
C PHE A 180 -24.35 12.06 24.78
N LEU A 181 -23.19 11.82 24.14
CA LEU A 181 -22.74 12.58 22.97
C LEU A 181 -23.52 12.13 21.72
N PRO A 182 -24.52 12.90 21.24
CA PRO A 182 -25.50 12.38 20.28
C PRO A 182 -24.93 12.12 18.88
N HIS A 183 -23.82 12.79 18.54
CA HIS A 183 -23.19 12.70 17.23
C HIS A 183 -21.91 11.86 17.22
N LEU A 184 -21.52 11.27 18.35
CA LEU A 184 -20.27 10.50 18.45
C LEU A 184 -20.32 9.27 17.54
N GLN A 185 -19.33 9.18 16.64
CA GLN A 185 -19.15 8.11 15.67
C GLN A 185 -17.86 7.33 15.89
N VAL A 186 -16.79 8.02 16.31
CA VAL A 186 -15.47 7.43 16.49
C VAL A 186 -14.96 7.74 17.89
N LEU A 187 -14.67 6.69 18.65
CA LEU A 187 -14.07 6.78 19.97
C LEU A 187 -12.81 5.91 20.02
N GLN A 188 -11.65 6.55 20.13
CA GLN A 188 -10.36 5.88 20.21
C GLN A 188 -9.57 6.34 21.43
N LEU A 189 -9.40 5.43 22.39
CA LEU A 189 -8.72 5.68 23.67
C LEU A 189 -7.57 4.69 23.92
N TRP A 190 -7.14 3.95 22.90
CA TRP A 190 -6.20 2.85 23.03
C TRP A 190 -4.80 3.29 23.50
N SER A 191 -4.00 2.36 24.02
CA SER A 191 -2.66 2.62 24.57
C SER A 191 -2.64 3.77 25.60
N ASN A 192 -3.40 3.57 26.68
CA ASN A 192 -3.44 4.43 27.85
C ASN A 192 -3.42 3.56 29.14
N LYS A 193 -3.70 4.17 30.29
CA LYS A 193 -3.84 3.50 31.59
C LYS A 193 -5.29 3.59 32.12
N ILE A 194 -6.27 3.66 31.22
CA ILE A 194 -7.69 3.79 31.56
C ILE A 194 -8.16 2.47 32.19
N SER A 195 -8.96 2.58 33.24
CA SER A 195 -9.42 1.48 34.09
C SER A 195 -10.94 1.51 34.25
N GLY A 196 -11.48 0.56 35.02
CA GLY A 196 -12.94 0.46 35.23
C GLY A 196 -13.67 -0.16 34.05
N GLU A 197 -15.00 -0.08 34.07
CA GLU A 197 -15.86 -0.71 33.08
C GLU A 197 -16.13 0.19 31.86
N ILE A 198 -16.46 -0.45 30.73
CA ILE A 198 -17.01 0.26 29.57
C ILE A 198 -18.43 0.74 29.96
N PRO A 199 -18.78 2.03 29.80
CA PRO A 199 -20.08 2.56 30.19
C PRO A 199 -21.24 1.77 29.58
N LYS A 200 -22.17 1.31 30.44
CA LYS A 200 -23.26 0.38 30.07
C LYS A 200 -24.21 0.86 28.95
N ASN A 201 -24.26 2.17 28.72
CA ASN A 201 -25.13 2.81 27.72
C ASN A 201 -24.35 3.28 26.47
N LEU A 202 -23.07 2.96 26.36
CA LEU A 202 -22.29 3.30 25.17
C LEU A 202 -22.89 2.57 23.96
N GLY A 203 -23.14 3.29 22.86
CA GLY A 203 -23.82 2.76 21.67
C GLY A 203 -25.35 2.94 21.66
N LYS A 204 -25.96 3.30 22.82
CA LYS A 204 -27.41 3.48 22.93
C LYS A 204 -27.93 4.80 22.35
N TYR A 205 -27.23 5.90 22.66
CA TYR A 205 -27.66 7.26 22.31
C TYR A 205 -26.77 7.91 21.24
N ASN A 206 -25.85 7.14 20.67
CA ASN A 206 -24.88 7.62 19.70
C ASN A 206 -24.68 6.62 18.57
N ASN A 207 -24.22 7.12 17.43
CA ASN A 207 -24.09 6.34 16.21
C ASN A 207 -22.66 5.83 16.02
N LEU A 208 -22.16 5.05 16.98
CA LEU A 208 -20.79 4.54 16.94
C LEU A 208 -20.55 3.66 15.72
N THR A 209 -19.49 3.97 15.00
CA THR A 209 -18.97 3.22 13.85
C THR A 209 -17.63 2.55 14.19
N VAL A 210 -16.81 3.22 15.01
CA VAL A 210 -15.50 2.75 15.42
C VAL A 210 -15.35 2.92 16.93
N LEU A 211 -15.07 1.81 17.61
CA LEU A 211 -14.65 1.80 19.00
C LEU A 211 -13.30 1.09 19.12
N ASP A 212 -12.28 1.83 19.56
CA ASP A 212 -10.98 1.27 19.93
C ASP A 212 -10.58 1.67 21.34
N LEU A 213 -10.61 0.68 22.24
CA LEU A 213 -10.25 0.81 23.65
C LEU A 213 -9.08 -0.12 24.01
N SER A 214 -8.35 -0.62 23.01
CA SER A 214 -7.31 -1.63 23.23
C SER A 214 -6.13 -1.13 24.06
N THR A 215 -5.37 -2.06 24.65
CA THR A 215 -4.14 -1.75 25.40
C THR A 215 -4.40 -0.75 26.54
N ASN A 216 -5.26 -1.14 27.47
CA ASN A 216 -5.64 -0.38 28.66
C ASN A 216 -5.83 -1.35 29.86
N ASN A 217 -6.33 -0.85 30.98
CA ASN A 217 -6.61 -1.61 32.19
C ASN A 217 -8.14 -1.80 32.40
N LEU A 218 -8.94 -1.85 31.34
CA LEU A 218 -10.40 -1.97 31.42
C LEU A 218 -10.83 -3.34 31.96
N THR A 219 -11.93 -3.35 32.71
CA THR A 219 -12.54 -4.52 33.35
C THR A 219 -14.03 -4.64 33.02
N GLY A 220 -14.70 -5.68 33.52
CA GLY A 220 -16.12 -5.87 33.31
C GLY A 220 -16.47 -6.40 31.92
N LYS A 221 -17.74 -6.29 31.54
CA LYS A 221 -18.30 -6.90 30.32
C LYS A 221 -18.40 -5.91 29.17
N ILE A 222 -18.55 -6.42 27.95
CA ILE A 222 -18.99 -5.61 26.80
C ILE A 222 -20.48 -5.25 27.00
N PRO A 223 -20.88 -3.97 26.91
CA PRO A 223 -22.28 -3.57 27.05
C PRO A 223 -23.19 -4.16 25.97
N GLU A 224 -24.41 -4.58 26.35
CA GLU A 224 -25.44 -5.09 25.41
C GLU A 224 -25.90 -4.01 24.41
N THR A 225 -25.80 -2.73 24.76
CA THR A 225 -26.26 -1.60 23.94
C THR A 225 -25.24 -1.14 22.90
N LEU A 226 -24.07 -1.78 22.83
CA LEU A 226 -22.93 -1.26 22.08
C LEU A 226 -23.17 -1.10 20.57
N CYS A 227 -23.98 -1.98 19.99
CA CYS A 227 -24.39 -1.90 18.59
C CYS A 227 -25.91 -1.66 18.44
N GLU A 228 -26.53 -0.97 19.39
CA GLU A 228 -27.95 -0.64 19.31
C GLU A 228 -28.27 0.27 18.11
N SER A 229 -27.31 1.11 17.69
CA SER A 229 -27.40 1.92 16.47
C SER A 229 -27.38 1.12 15.17
N GLY A 230 -26.85 -0.11 15.17
CA GLY A 230 -26.68 -0.94 13.98
C GLY A 230 -25.55 -0.49 13.02
N HIS A 231 -24.70 0.49 13.38
CA HIS A 231 -23.66 1.02 12.49
C HIS A 231 -22.21 0.69 12.93
N LEU A 232 -22.02 -0.08 14.01
CA LEU A 232 -20.69 -0.39 14.53
C LEU A 232 -19.92 -1.31 13.58
N ALA A 233 -18.90 -0.78 12.92
CA ALA A 233 -18.07 -1.48 11.95
C ALA A 233 -16.78 -2.06 12.56
N LYS A 234 -16.16 -1.33 13.49
CA LYS A 234 -14.90 -1.76 14.13
C LYS A 234 -15.05 -1.83 15.64
N LEU A 235 -14.81 -3.01 16.20
CA LEU A 235 -14.76 -3.25 17.64
C LEU A 235 -13.39 -3.79 18.04
N ILE A 236 -12.58 -2.95 18.69
CA ILE A 236 -11.19 -3.24 19.02
C ILE A 236 -10.98 -3.02 20.52
N LEU A 237 -10.86 -4.12 21.27
CA LEU A 237 -10.80 -4.13 22.74
C LEU A 237 -9.62 -4.96 23.30
N PHE A 238 -8.68 -5.35 22.45
CA PHE A 238 -7.61 -6.28 22.82
C PHE A 238 -6.68 -5.77 23.91
N SER A 239 -5.97 -6.67 24.60
CA SER A 239 -5.01 -6.33 25.68
C SER A 239 -5.64 -5.46 26.77
N ASN A 240 -6.66 -6.01 27.41
CA ASN A 240 -7.33 -5.44 28.58
C ASN A 240 -7.58 -6.56 29.62
N SER A 241 -8.40 -6.28 30.63
CA SER A 241 -8.88 -7.25 31.62
C SER A 241 -10.39 -7.49 31.53
N LEU A 242 -10.98 -7.33 30.34
CA LEU A 242 -12.41 -7.53 30.11
C LEU A 242 -12.78 -9.02 30.27
N GLU A 243 -13.98 -9.28 30.79
CA GLU A 243 -14.43 -10.61 31.17
C GLU A 243 -15.91 -10.85 30.88
N GLY A 244 -16.39 -12.06 31.20
CA GLY A 244 -17.75 -12.49 30.91
C GLY A 244 -17.91 -13.01 29.48
N GLU A 245 -19.16 -13.28 29.11
CA GLU A 245 -19.53 -13.78 27.77
C GLU A 245 -19.70 -12.62 26.78
N LEU A 246 -19.57 -12.92 25.48
CA LEU A 246 -19.93 -11.95 24.44
C LEU A 246 -21.45 -11.70 24.48
N PRO A 247 -21.91 -10.44 24.56
CA PRO A 247 -23.34 -10.12 24.58
C PRO A 247 -24.05 -10.60 23.32
N GLN A 248 -25.29 -11.05 23.46
CA GLN A 248 -26.06 -11.59 22.33
C GLN A 248 -26.32 -10.54 21.25
N SER A 249 -26.41 -9.27 21.63
CA SER A 249 -26.61 -8.16 20.71
C SER A 249 -25.50 -8.04 19.65
N LEU A 250 -24.24 -8.41 19.97
CA LEU A 250 -23.15 -8.39 18.99
C LEU A 250 -23.39 -9.37 17.84
N GLY A 251 -24.03 -10.51 18.09
CA GLY A 251 -24.41 -11.45 17.03
C GLY A 251 -25.47 -10.90 16.07
N ARG A 252 -26.17 -9.83 16.44
CA ARG A 252 -27.15 -9.13 15.60
C ARG A 252 -26.57 -7.90 14.90
N CYS A 253 -25.32 -7.56 15.19
CA CYS A 253 -24.65 -6.38 14.66
C CYS A 253 -24.07 -6.67 13.27
N THR A 254 -24.94 -6.68 12.24
CA THR A 254 -24.57 -7.07 10.87
C THR A 254 -23.61 -6.11 10.18
N SER A 255 -23.39 -4.92 10.74
CA SER A 255 -22.42 -3.93 10.27
C SER A 255 -20.98 -4.20 10.70
N LEU A 256 -20.73 -5.13 11.64
CA LEU A 256 -19.36 -5.44 12.09
C LEU A 256 -18.51 -5.99 10.95
N GLN A 257 -17.32 -5.40 10.81
CA GLN A 257 -16.31 -5.76 9.82
C GLN A 257 -15.03 -6.28 10.47
N ARG A 258 -14.60 -5.63 11.56
CA ARG A 258 -13.34 -5.95 12.25
C ARG A 258 -13.58 -6.10 13.75
N ILE A 259 -13.29 -7.28 14.27
CA ILE A 259 -13.46 -7.63 15.68
C ILE A 259 -12.12 -8.11 16.24
N ARG A 260 -11.60 -7.40 17.24
CA ARG A 260 -10.32 -7.68 17.88
C ARG A 260 -10.45 -7.66 19.39
N LEU A 261 -10.56 -8.82 20.00
CA LEU A 261 -10.82 -9.03 21.43
C LEU A 261 -9.68 -9.76 22.14
N GLN A 262 -8.54 -9.95 21.46
CA GLN A 262 -7.49 -10.83 21.94
C GLN A 262 -6.82 -10.36 23.23
N ASN A 263 -6.22 -11.27 23.99
CA ASN A 263 -5.57 -11.00 25.27
C ASN A 263 -6.49 -10.31 26.28
N ASN A 264 -7.59 -10.98 26.62
CA ASN A 264 -8.56 -10.58 27.65
C ASN A 264 -8.91 -11.79 28.53
N ARG A 265 -10.01 -11.73 29.28
CA ARG A 265 -10.51 -12.82 30.13
C ARG A 265 -11.91 -13.27 29.71
N PHE A 266 -12.32 -13.01 28.47
CA PHE A 266 -13.64 -13.41 27.97
C PHE A 266 -13.85 -14.92 28.04
N SER A 267 -15.07 -15.34 28.34
CA SER A 267 -15.44 -16.73 28.58
C SER A 267 -16.75 -17.09 27.89
N GLY A 268 -17.25 -18.31 28.13
CA GLY A 268 -18.50 -18.77 27.52
C GLY A 268 -18.31 -19.28 26.10
N GLN A 269 -19.42 -19.52 25.42
CA GLN A 269 -19.46 -20.07 24.05
C GLN A 269 -19.76 -18.96 23.04
N LEU A 270 -19.23 -19.11 21.81
CA LEU A 270 -19.64 -18.25 20.69
C LEU A 270 -21.10 -18.55 20.32
N SER A 271 -21.94 -17.51 20.23
CA SER A 271 -23.34 -17.66 19.83
C SER A 271 -23.47 -18.04 18.36
N SER A 272 -24.61 -18.63 17.97
CA SER A 272 -24.84 -19.08 16.59
C SER A 272 -24.99 -17.92 15.62
N GLU A 273 -25.43 -16.77 16.13
CA GLU A 273 -25.61 -15.51 15.44
C GLU A 273 -24.27 -14.83 15.22
N PHE A 274 -23.38 -14.87 16.23
CA PHE A 274 -22.06 -14.27 16.13
C PHE A 274 -21.20 -14.90 15.03
N ILE A 275 -21.25 -16.23 14.86
CA ILE A 275 -20.50 -16.95 13.79
C ILE A 275 -21.17 -16.88 12.40
N LYS A 276 -22.18 -16.02 12.23
CA LYS A 276 -22.91 -15.79 10.98
C LYS A 276 -22.92 -14.32 10.55
N LEU A 277 -22.04 -13.50 11.14
CA LEU A 277 -21.95 -12.09 10.79
C LEU A 277 -21.45 -11.93 9.35
N PRO A 278 -22.19 -11.19 8.49
CA PRO A 278 -21.98 -11.23 7.05
C PRO A 278 -20.75 -10.45 6.58
N LEU A 279 -20.37 -9.38 7.28
CA LEU A 279 -19.33 -8.44 6.83
C LEU A 279 -17.99 -8.59 7.55
N VAL A 280 -17.87 -9.53 8.50
CA VAL A 280 -16.66 -9.69 9.30
C VAL A 280 -15.54 -10.31 8.45
N TYR A 281 -14.54 -9.49 8.12
CA TYR A 281 -13.34 -9.95 7.42
C TYR A 281 -12.18 -10.29 8.36
N PHE A 282 -12.16 -9.69 9.55
CA PHE A 282 -11.08 -9.90 10.53
C PHE A 282 -11.64 -10.20 11.92
N LEU A 283 -11.41 -11.41 12.39
CA LEU A 283 -11.83 -11.89 13.71
C LEU A 283 -10.64 -12.45 14.50
N ASP A 284 -10.23 -11.70 15.52
CA ASP A 284 -9.22 -12.15 16.48
C ASP A 284 -9.78 -12.14 17.90
N ILE A 285 -9.95 -13.33 18.48
CA ILE A 285 -10.40 -13.52 19.86
C ILE A 285 -9.38 -14.33 20.68
N SER A 286 -8.13 -14.38 20.21
CA SER A 286 -7.09 -15.21 20.80
C SER A 286 -6.72 -14.81 22.23
N GLY A 287 -6.12 -15.72 23.00
CA GLY A 287 -5.65 -15.40 24.36
C GLY A 287 -6.78 -15.03 25.32
N ASN A 288 -7.84 -15.85 25.34
CA ASN A 288 -9.01 -15.68 26.19
C ASN A 288 -9.37 -17.02 26.88
N LYS A 289 -10.57 -17.11 27.47
CA LYS A 289 -11.09 -18.31 28.14
C LYS A 289 -12.35 -18.85 27.43
N PHE A 290 -12.50 -18.60 26.14
CA PHE A 290 -13.63 -19.12 25.37
C PHE A 290 -13.61 -20.65 25.33
N LEU A 291 -14.79 -21.25 25.37
CA LEU A 291 -14.97 -22.70 25.35
C LEU A 291 -16.09 -23.10 24.38
N GLY A 292 -16.18 -24.39 24.07
CA GLY A 292 -17.26 -24.96 23.26
C GLY A 292 -16.77 -25.67 22.00
N ARG A 293 -17.72 -26.33 21.33
CA ARG A 293 -17.49 -27.12 20.12
C ARG A 293 -17.86 -26.30 18.89
N ILE A 294 -16.85 -25.83 18.15
CA ILE A 294 -17.07 -24.98 16.97
C ILE A 294 -17.55 -25.77 15.73
N SER A 295 -17.37 -27.09 15.72
CA SER A 295 -17.78 -27.97 14.61
C SER A 295 -19.26 -28.35 14.61
N GLU A 296 -19.97 -28.23 15.74
CA GLU A 296 -21.40 -28.58 15.85
C GLU A 296 -22.31 -27.52 15.22
N ARG A 297 -21.75 -26.38 14.81
CA ARG A 297 -22.49 -25.24 14.27
C ARG A 297 -21.95 -24.86 12.90
N THR A 298 -22.85 -24.56 11.98
CA THR A 298 -22.50 -24.08 10.65
C THR A 298 -22.08 -22.62 10.71
N TRP A 299 -20.81 -22.37 10.40
CA TRP A 299 -20.27 -21.03 10.20
C TRP A 299 -20.77 -20.45 8.88
N SER A 300 -21.01 -19.14 8.86
CA SER A 300 -21.45 -18.42 7.66
C SER A 300 -20.91 -16.99 7.69
N MET A 301 -19.60 -16.83 7.56
CA MET A 301 -18.92 -15.53 7.45
C MET A 301 -18.27 -15.42 6.07
N PRO A 302 -18.99 -14.97 5.03
CA PRO A 302 -18.50 -15.03 3.65
C PRO A 302 -17.27 -14.15 3.37
N GLU A 303 -17.14 -13.04 4.08
CA GLU A 303 -16.04 -12.07 3.91
C GLU A 303 -14.81 -12.39 4.77
N LEU A 304 -14.80 -13.49 5.52
CA LEU A 304 -13.74 -13.77 6.49
C LEU A 304 -12.39 -14.03 5.82
N GLU A 305 -11.40 -13.18 6.09
CA GLU A 305 -10.03 -13.28 5.58
C GLU A 305 -9.06 -13.73 6.69
N MET A 306 -9.24 -13.22 7.91
CA MET A 306 -8.41 -13.51 9.07
C MET A 306 -9.24 -14.06 10.22
N LEU A 307 -8.87 -15.26 10.67
CA LEU A 307 -9.47 -15.94 11.81
C LEU A 307 -8.39 -16.38 12.81
N ASN A 308 -8.44 -15.84 14.02
CA ASN A 308 -7.57 -16.25 15.11
C ASN A 308 -8.37 -16.57 16.37
N LEU A 309 -8.44 -17.87 16.67
CA LEU A 309 -9.07 -18.44 17.86
C LEU A 309 -8.03 -19.00 18.85
N SER A 310 -6.74 -18.75 18.61
CA SER A 310 -5.66 -19.40 19.36
C SER A 310 -5.67 -19.09 20.86
N ARG A 311 -5.01 -19.92 21.67
CA ARG A 311 -4.86 -19.70 23.12
C ARG A 311 -6.22 -19.52 23.82
N ASN A 312 -7.12 -20.46 23.59
CA ASN A 312 -8.44 -20.53 24.22
C ASN A 312 -8.67 -21.95 24.79
N LYS A 313 -9.92 -22.29 25.14
CA LYS A 313 -10.32 -23.61 25.66
C LYS A 313 -11.36 -24.28 24.74
N PHE A 314 -11.28 -24.04 23.44
CA PHE A 314 -12.15 -24.71 22.48
C PHE A 314 -11.77 -26.19 22.37
N PHE A 315 -12.78 -27.07 22.21
CA PHE A 315 -12.59 -28.52 22.19
C PHE A 315 -13.54 -29.21 21.20
N GLY A 316 -13.31 -30.49 20.95
CA GLY A 316 -14.05 -31.25 19.92
C GLY A 316 -13.33 -31.18 18.57
N ASN A 317 -14.05 -31.46 17.49
CA ASN A 317 -13.46 -31.50 16.15
C ASN A 317 -13.30 -30.10 15.56
N LEU A 318 -12.44 -29.98 14.54
CA LEU A 318 -12.40 -28.80 13.68
C LEU A 318 -13.65 -28.75 12.76
N PRO A 319 -14.15 -27.56 12.39
CA PRO A 319 -15.31 -27.43 11.50
C PRO A 319 -14.89 -27.73 10.04
N GLU A 320 -15.80 -28.26 9.23
CA GLU A 320 -15.55 -28.52 7.79
C GLU A 320 -15.43 -27.24 6.96
N SER A 321 -16.00 -26.13 7.43
CA SER A 321 -15.92 -24.83 6.74
C SER A 321 -16.23 -23.70 7.71
N PHE A 322 -15.68 -22.51 7.41
CA PHE A 322 -15.98 -21.25 8.07
C PHE A 322 -16.98 -20.38 7.27
N GLY A 323 -17.46 -20.87 6.12
CA GLY A 323 -18.37 -20.14 5.24
C GLY A 323 -17.69 -19.09 4.33
N SER A 324 -16.37 -18.93 4.43
CA SER A 324 -15.57 -18.04 3.57
C SER A 324 -14.73 -18.83 2.57
N LYS A 325 -14.51 -18.23 1.40
CA LYS A 325 -13.51 -18.65 0.42
C LYS A 325 -12.25 -17.77 0.41
N ASN A 326 -12.30 -16.63 1.07
CA ASN A 326 -11.25 -15.61 1.09
C ASN A 326 -10.31 -15.77 2.30
N LEU A 327 -10.38 -16.90 3.03
CA LEU A 327 -9.57 -17.11 4.22
C LEU A 327 -8.09 -17.18 3.87
N GLU A 328 -7.34 -16.18 4.31
CA GLU A 328 -5.89 -16.09 4.15
C GLU A 328 -5.16 -16.63 5.38
N ASN A 329 -5.66 -16.32 6.58
CA ASN A 329 -4.97 -16.58 7.84
C ASN A 329 -5.88 -17.29 8.82
N VAL A 330 -5.53 -18.54 9.15
CA VAL A 330 -6.25 -19.34 10.14
C VAL A 330 -5.29 -19.78 11.25
N ASP A 331 -5.56 -19.31 12.48
CA ASP A 331 -4.81 -19.69 13.67
C ASP A 331 -5.76 -20.23 14.75
N LEU A 332 -5.67 -21.55 14.98
CA LEU A 332 -6.44 -22.31 15.96
C LEU A 332 -5.51 -22.96 17.00
N SER A 333 -4.27 -22.49 17.09
CA SER A 333 -3.25 -23.07 17.96
C SER A 333 -3.58 -22.94 19.45
N GLU A 334 -2.94 -23.74 20.30
CA GLU A 334 -3.04 -23.64 21.76
C GLU A 334 -4.51 -23.75 22.27
N ASN A 335 -5.21 -24.81 21.85
CA ASN A 335 -6.57 -25.16 22.24
C ASN A 335 -6.66 -26.66 22.61
N ASP A 336 -7.87 -27.17 22.85
CA ASP A 336 -8.17 -28.58 23.13
C ASP A 336 -8.83 -29.29 21.93
N PHE A 337 -8.60 -28.83 20.69
CA PHE A 337 -9.18 -29.46 19.49
C PHE A 337 -8.67 -30.90 19.32
N SER A 338 -9.53 -31.78 18.82
CA SER A 338 -9.31 -33.23 18.71
C SER A 338 -9.83 -33.76 17.38
N GLY A 339 -9.63 -35.05 17.10
CA GLY A 339 -10.05 -35.66 15.83
C GLY A 339 -9.12 -35.30 14.66
N PRO A 340 -9.50 -35.67 13.43
CA PRO A 340 -8.68 -35.41 12.23
C PRO A 340 -8.75 -33.96 11.75
N ILE A 341 -7.72 -33.55 11.01
CA ILE A 341 -7.76 -32.33 10.21
C ILE A 341 -8.72 -32.57 9.03
N PRO A 342 -9.75 -31.71 8.82
CA PRO A 342 -10.71 -31.90 7.74
C PRO A 342 -10.04 -31.79 6.35
N PRO A 343 -10.25 -32.75 5.44
CA PRO A 343 -9.78 -32.65 4.05
C PRO A 343 -10.33 -31.42 3.32
N SER A 344 -11.51 -30.93 3.71
CA SER A 344 -12.14 -29.72 3.21
C SER A 344 -11.31 -28.45 3.38
N PHE A 345 -10.31 -28.43 4.27
CA PHE A 345 -9.37 -27.30 4.38
C PHE A 345 -8.56 -27.11 3.09
N GLY A 346 -8.39 -28.14 2.27
CA GLY A 346 -7.81 -28.02 0.93
C GLY A 346 -8.61 -27.13 -0.03
N ASN A 347 -9.89 -26.86 0.26
CA ASN A 347 -10.72 -25.96 -0.56
C ASN A 347 -10.47 -24.47 -0.27
N LEU A 348 -9.64 -24.13 0.73
CA LEU A 348 -9.29 -22.75 1.05
C LEU A 348 -8.16 -22.27 0.12
N SER A 349 -8.52 -21.78 -1.07
CA SER A 349 -7.55 -21.44 -2.12
C SER A 349 -6.63 -20.27 -1.76
N GLU A 350 -7.16 -19.29 -1.02
CA GLU A 350 -6.45 -18.07 -0.62
C GLU A 350 -5.60 -18.26 0.65
N LEU A 351 -5.58 -19.47 1.24
CA LEU A 351 -4.94 -19.71 2.53
C LEU A 351 -3.42 -19.53 2.44
N VAL A 352 -2.91 -18.53 3.15
CA VAL A 352 -1.49 -18.19 3.27
C VAL A 352 -0.87 -18.81 4.52
N GLN A 353 -1.63 -18.89 5.61
CA GLN A 353 -1.16 -19.43 6.88
C GLN A 353 -2.20 -20.32 7.55
N LEU A 354 -1.76 -21.51 7.98
CA LEU A 354 -2.52 -22.44 8.80
C LEU A 354 -1.73 -22.86 10.03
N LYS A 355 -2.20 -22.45 11.21
CA LYS A 355 -1.61 -22.82 12.50
C LYS A 355 -2.60 -23.62 13.35
N LEU A 356 -2.26 -24.88 13.60
CA LEU A 356 -3.04 -25.82 14.40
C LEU A 356 -2.23 -26.38 15.57
N SER A 357 -1.11 -25.76 15.91
CA SER A 357 -0.16 -26.29 16.87
C SER A 357 -0.70 -26.36 18.30
N LYS A 358 -0.13 -27.26 19.11
CA LYS A 358 -0.49 -27.45 20.53
C LYS A 358 -1.99 -27.72 20.71
N ASN A 359 -2.47 -28.76 20.03
CA ASN A 359 -3.83 -29.30 20.17
C ASN A 359 -3.75 -30.82 20.43
N LYS A 360 -4.88 -31.53 20.33
CA LYS A 360 -5.00 -32.99 20.44
C LYS A 360 -5.44 -33.61 19.10
N LEU A 361 -5.08 -32.98 17.99
CA LEU A 361 -5.43 -33.47 16.65
C LEU A 361 -4.76 -34.81 16.38
N SER A 362 -5.47 -35.71 15.74
CA SER A 362 -5.07 -37.11 15.50
C SER A 362 -5.35 -37.53 14.07
N GLY A 363 -4.97 -38.75 13.68
CA GLY A 363 -5.12 -39.21 12.29
C GLY A 363 -3.98 -38.71 11.40
N ASN A 364 -4.14 -38.92 10.10
CA ASN A 364 -3.13 -38.56 9.09
C ASN A 364 -3.25 -37.09 8.69
N ILE A 365 -2.16 -36.50 8.21
CA ILE A 365 -2.18 -35.20 7.53
C ILE A 365 -2.91 -35.37 6.17
N PRO A 366 -3.99 -34.63 5.89
CA PRO A 366 -4.72 -34.73 4.62
C PRO A 366 -3.86 -34.32 3.42
N GLU A 367 -3.93 -35.07 2.33
CA GLU A 367 -3.19 -34.75 1.09
C GLU A 367 -3.77 -33.49 0.43
N GLU A 368 -5.06 -33.21 0.66
CA GLU A 368 -5.82 -32.08 0.12
C GLU A 368 -5.27 -30.72 0.57
N LEU A 369 -4.50 -30.65 1.67
CA LEU A 369 -3.82 -29.41 2.07
C LEU A 369 -2.82 -28.92 0.99
N SER A 370 -2.35 -29.81 0.12
CA SER A 370 -1.52 -29.43 -1.04
C SER A 370 -2.27 -28.60 -2.08
N PHE A 371 -3.61 -28.58 -2.05
CA PHE A 371 -4.42 -27.77 -2.97
C PHE A 371 -4.43 -26.28 -2.60
N CYS A 372 -4.06 -25.93 -1.37
CA CYS A 372 -3.85 -24.55 -0.93
C CYS A 372 -2.57 -23.98 -1.56
N ARG A 373 -2.66 -23.51 -2.81
CA ARG A 373 -1.49 -23.06 -3.58
C ARG A 373 -0.83 -21.79 -3.05
N MET A 374 -1.48 -21.04 -2.16
CA MET A 374 -0.94 -19.84 -1.53
C MET A 374 -0.31 -20.10 -0.15
N LEU A 375 -0.35 -21.34 0.35
CA LEU A 375 0.04 -21.66 1.72
C LEU A 375 1.56 -21.56 1.90
N VAL A 376 1.98 -20.52 2.63
CA VAL A 376 3.38 -20.22 2.95
C VAL A 376 3.79 -20.85 4.27
N ASN A 377 2.91 -20.82 5.28
CA ASN A 377 3.22 -21.27 6.63
C ASN A 377 2.21 -22.32 7.11
N LEU A 378 2.72 -23.54 7.35
CA LEU A 378 1.97 -24.65 7.89
C LEU A 378 2.60 -25.13 9.21
N ASP A 379 1.90 -24.88 10.32
CA ASP A 379 2.31 -25.30 11.66
C ASP A 379 1.28 -26.29 12.24
N LEU A 380 1.67 -27.56 12.28
CA LEU A 380 0.90 -28.67 12.85
C LEU A 380 1.58 -29.25 14.10
N SER A 381 2.55 -28.54 14.67
CA SER A 381 3.39 -29.05 15.76
C SER A 381 2.61 -29.34 17.05
N HIS A 382 3.16 -30.16 17.94
CA HIS A 382 2.56 -30.49 19.24
C HIS A 382 1.12 -31.02 19.13
N ASN A 383 0.94 -32.11 18.37
CA ASN A 383 -0.32 -32.82 18.20
C ASN A 383 -0.10 -34.35 18.35
N GLN A 384 -1.10 -35.14 17.99
CA GLN A 384 -1.08 -36.61 17.98
C GLN A 384 -1.19 -37.15 16.55
N LEU A 385 -0.66 -36.42 15.56
CA LEU A 385 -0.74 -36.79 14.15
C LEU A 385 0.13 -38.01 13.86
N ILE A 386 -0.38 -38.91 13.03
CA ILE A 386 0.26 -40.17 12.64
C ILE A 386 0.42 -40.24 11.11
N GLY A 387 1.02 -41.33 10.62
CA GLY A 387 1.22 -41.54 9.19
C GLY A 387 2.47 -40.85 8.66
N LYS A 388 2.52 -40.63 7.34
CA LYS A 388 3.65 -40.04 6.61
C LYS A 388 3.35 -38.58 6.24
N ILE A 389 4.39 -37.82 5.91
CA ILE A 389 4.22 -36.51 5.26
C ILE A 389 3.67 -36.75 3.83
N PRO A 390 2.55 -36.12 3.42
CA PRO A 390 2.02 -36.24 2.07
C PRO A 390 3.06 -35.88 1.01
N ILE A 391 3.22 -36.74 0.00
CA ILE A 391 4.19 -36.50 -1.09
C ILE A 391 3.79 -35.27 -1.91
N SER A 392 2.49 -34.99 -1.99
CA SER A 392 1.92 -33.82 -2.68
C SER A 392 2.41 -32.47 -2.11
N PHE A 393 2.94 -32.43 -0.88
CA PHE A 393 3.54 -31.19 -0.35
C PHE A 393 4.77 -30.74 -1.14
N SER A 394 5.39 -31.66 -1.90
CA SER A 394 6.48 -31.30 -2.82
C SER A 394 6.04 -30.51 -4.06
N GLU A 395 4.73 -30.42 -4.31
CA GLU A 395 4.15 -29.69 -5.44
C GLU A 395 3.62 -28.29 -5.04
N MET A 396 3.69 -27.95 -3.76
CA MET A 396 3.22 -26.67 -3.24
C MET A 396 4.19 -25.55 -3.65
N PRO A 397 3.74 -24.52 -4.40
CA PRO A 397 4.65 -23.59 -5.06
C PRO A 397 5.31 -22.61 -4.09
N VAL A 398 4.63 -22.21 -3.01
CA VAL A 398 5.07 -21.13 -2.11
C VAL A 398 5.26 -21.57 -0.65
N LEU A 399 5.24 -22.88 -0.37
CA LEU A 399 5.40 -23.39 0.99
C LEU A 399 6.80 -23.05 1.52
N GLY A 400 6.87 -22.10 2.45
CA GLY A 400 8.11 -21.58 3.01
C GLY A 400 8.48 -22.14 4.38
N GLN A 401 7.47 -22.33 5.24
CA GLN A 401 7.63 -22.83 6.60
C GLN A 401 6.75 -24.04 6.84
N LEU A 402 7.38 -25.12 7.31
CA LEU A 402 6.73 -26.37 7.68
C LEU A 402 7.19 -26.82 9.08
N ASP A 403 6.30 -26.72 10.06
CA ASP A 403 6.53 -27.25 11.41
C ASP A 403 5.59 -28.42 11.71
N LEU A 404 6.18 -29.60 11.85
CA LEU A 404 5.52 -30.86 12.17
C LEU A 404 6.04 -31.46 13.49
N SER A 405 6.80 -30.69 14.26
CA SER A 405 7.50 -31.19 15.43
C SER A 405 6.56 -31.67 16.53
N CYS A 406 7.05 -32.56 17.40
CA CYS A 406 6.28 -33.11 18.53
C CYS A 406 4.95 -33.76 18.09
N ASN A 407 5.03 -34.76 17.23
CA ASN A 407 3.91 -35.57 16.76
C ASN A 407 4.28 -37.08 16.82
N GLN A 408 3.45 -37.95 16.23
CA GLN A 408 3.68 -39.39 16.10
C GLN A 408 3.90 -39.79 14.62
N LEU A 409 4.38 -38.86 13.79
CA LEU A 409 4.59 -39.10 12.35
C LEU A 409 5.73 -40.08 12.13
N SER A 410 5.65 -40.89 11.07
CA SER A 410 6.59 -41.97 10.79
C SER A 410 6.87 -42.10 9.30
N GLY A 411 7.82 -42.96 8.93
CA GLY A 411 8.24 -43.18 7.54
C GLY A 411 9.49 -42.41 7.16
N GLU A 412 9.83 -42.50 5.87
CA GLU A 412 10.95 -41.79 5.27
C GLU A 412 10.54 -40.40 4.77
N ILE A 413 11.46 -39.44 4.84
CA ILE A 413 11.26 -38.09 4.31
C ILE A 413 11.53 -38.13 2.81
N SER A 414 10.52 -37.80 2.00
CA SER A 414 10.63 -37.84 0.54
C SER A 414 11.75 -36.92 0.04
N HIS A 415 12.63 -37.45 -0.82
CA HIS A 415 13.65 -36.65 -1.50
C HIS A 415 13.05 -35.52 -2.37
N SER A 416 11.81 -35.67 -2.84
CA SER A 416 11.09 -34.62 -3.60
C SER A 416 10.82 -33.39 -2.74
N LEU A 417 10.57 -33.55 -1.43
CA LEU A 417 10.37 -32.43 -0.52
C LEU A 417 11.64 -31.58 -0.37
N GLY A 418 12.82 -32.20 -0.50
CA GLY A 418 14.10 -31.48 -0.52
C GLY A 418 14.38 -30.72 -1.83
N LYS A 419 13.54 -30.86 -2.86
CA LYS A 419 13.65 -30.09 -4.12
C LYS A 419 12.75 -28.86 -4.16
N VAL A 420 11.88 -28.67 -3.16
CA VAL A 420 11.01 -27.50 -3.07
C VAL A 420 11.89 -26.28 -2.77
N GLU A 421 12.04 -25.39 -3.76
CA GLU A 421 12.91 -24.22 -3.65
C GLU A 421 12.35 -23.15 -2.71
N SER A 422 11.03 -23.06 -2.60
CA SER A 422 10.35 -22.11 -1.71
C SER A 422 10.49 -22.48 -0.23
N LEU A 423 10.77 -23.75 0.10
CA LEU A 423 10.86 -24.23 1.47
C LEU A 423 12.16 -23.74 2.12
N VAL A 424 12.03 -22.88 3.12
CA VAL A 424 13.16 -22.26 3.84
C VAL A 424 13.32 -22.88 5.23
N GLN A 425 12.23 -23.12 5.93
CA GLN A 425 12.25 -23.58 7.32
C GLN A 425 11.47 -24.88 7.49
N VAL A 426 12.15 -25.90 8.01
CA VAL A 426 11.55 -27.21 8.31
C VAL A 426 11.88 -27.59 9.73
N ASN A 427 10.87 -27.98 10.50
CA ASN A 427 11.02 -28.58 11.82
C ASN A 427 10.19 -29.86 11.91
N ILE A 428 10.87 -30.99 12.06
CA ILE A 428 10.29 -32.34 12.11
C ILE A 428 10.75 -33.09 13.37
N SER A 429 11.32 -32.37 14.34
CA SER A 429 11.85 -32.94 15.58
C SER A 429 10.78 -33.67 16.39
N HIS A 430 11.20 -34.61 17.23
CA HIS A 430 10.35 -35.37 18.15
C HIS A 430 9.18 -36.07 17.43
N ASN A 431 9.52 -36.97 16.50
CA ASN A 431 8.61 -37.82 15.76
C ASN A 431 9.19 -39.26 15.68
N HIS A 432 8.68 -40.09 14.77
CA HIS A 432 9.15 -41.45 14.49
C HIS A 432 9.71 -41.60 13.06
N PHE A 433 10.25 -40.52 12.48
CA PHE A 433 10.87 -40.57 11.15
C PHE A 433 12.16 -41.40 11.15
N HIS A 434 12.46 -42.04 10.02
CA HIS A 434 13.68 -42.82 9.81
C HIS A 434 14.21 -42.66 8.38
N GLY A 435 15.44 -43.13 8.14
CA GLY A 435 16.08 -43.06 6.83
C GLY A 435 16.98 -41.84 6.65
N SER A 436 17.37 -41.56 5.40
CA SER A 436 18.29 -40.48 5.07
C SER A 436 17.57 -39.15 4.87
N LEU A 437 18.14 -38.05 5.38
CA LEU A 437 17.69 -36.70 5.05
C LEU A 437 17.97 -36.34 3.58
N PRO A 438 17.08 -35.56 2.92
CA PRO A 438 17.38 -34.99 1.61
C PRO A 438 18.66 -34.15 1.65
N SER A 439 19.51 -34.26 0.62
CA SER A 439 20.77 -33.53 0.50
C SER A 439 20.64 -32.21 -0.26
N THR A 440 19.42 -31.71 -0.45
CA THR A 440 19.09 -30.52 -1.25
C THR A 440 18.08 -29.63 -0.52
N GLY A 441 17.96 -28.36 -0.94
CA GLY A 441 16.99 -27.40 -0.41
C GLY A 441 17.16 -27.09 1.08
N ALA A 442 16.04 -26.88 1.79
CA ALA A 442 15.99 -26.58 3.23
C ALA A 442 16.79 -27.56 4.12
N PHE A 443 16.97 -28.80 3.67
CA PHE A 443 17.61 -29.87 4.43
C PHE A 443 19.15 -29.80 4.41
N VAL A 444 19.75 -28.99 3.54
CA VAL A 444 21.22 -28.80 3.46
C VAL A 444 21.78 -28.06 4.68
N ALA A 445 21.03 -27.07 5.18
CA ALA A 445 21.42 -26.21 6.30
C ALA A 445 20.50 -26.43 7.52
N ILE A 446 19.84 -27.59 7.61
CA ILE A 446 18.88 -27.86 8.67
C ILE A 446 19.58 -27.90 10.04
N LYS A 447 19.03 -27.16 11.01
CA LYS A 447 19.55 -27.15 12.38
C LYS A 447 19.38 -28.53 13.00
N PRO A 448 20.38 -29.09 13.72
CA PRO A 448 20.23 -30.38 14.41
C PRO A 448 19.04 -30.45 15.37
N SER A 449 18.69 -29.33 15.99
CA SER A 449 17.51 -29.20 16.85
C SER A 449 16.19 -29.44 16.12
N ALA A 450 16.14 -29.20 14.80
CA ALA A 450 14.93 -29.32 13.99
C ALA A 450 14.64 -30.77 13.53
N VAL A 451 15.54 -31.72 13.80
CA VAL A 451 15.42 -33.14 13.40
C VAL A 451 15.63 -34.11 14.56
N THR A 452 16.02 -33.59 15.73
CA THR A 452 16.27 -34.39 16.95
C THR A 452 15.07 -35.25 17.35
N GLY A 453 15.29 -36.34 18.07
CA GLY A 453 14.23 -37.24 18.52
C GLY A 453 13.67 -38.16 17.43
N ASN A 454 14.33 -38.27 16.28
CA ASN A 454 14.02 -39.21 15.19
C ASN A 454 15.20 -40.16 14.92
N ASN A 455 14.97 -41.23 14.14
CA ASN A 455 16.00 -42.19 13.70
C ASN A 455 16.57 -41.84 12.31
N LEU A 456 17.01 -40.59 12.14
CA LEU A 456 17.47 -40.03 10.86
C LEU A 456 19.00 -40.06 10.71
N CYS A 457 19.49 -40.15 9.47
CA CYS A 457 20.91 -40.11 9.13
C CYS A 457 21.20 -39.19 7.93
N GLY A 458 22.46 -38.75 7.78
CA GLY A 458 22.90 -37.92 6.63
C GLY A 458 22.74 -36.40 6.78
N GLY A 459 23.48 -35.67 5.93
CA GLY A 459 23.59 -34.20 5.90
C GLY A 459 25.05 -33.73 5.89
N SER A 460 25.42 -32.82 4.99
CA SER A 460 26.82 -32.40 4.79
C SER A 460 27.36 -31.51 5.92
N THR A 461 26.50 -31.01 6.80
CA THR A 461 26.81 -30.05 7.88
C THR A 461 26.19 -30.43 9.24
N SER A 462 25.42 -31.52 9.33
CA SER A 462 24.67 -31.91 10.54
C SER A 462 25.46 -32.92 11.37
N SER A 463 25.37 -32.81 12.70
CA SER A 463 25.89 -33.74 13.71
C SER A 463 25.19 -35.12 13.73
N LEU A 464 24.56 -35.51 12.62
CA LEU A 464 23.86 -36.78 12.43
C LEU A 464 24.84 -37.87 11.98
N TRP A 465 24.53 -39.12 12.33
CA TRP A 465 25.37 -40.25 11.99
C TRP A 465 25.34 -40.48 10.46
N PRO A 466 26.47 -40.84 9.82
CA PRO A 466 26.49 -41.16 8.39
C PRO A 466 25.61 -42.37 8.11
N CYS A 467 24.73 -42.27 7.09
CA CYS A 467 23.94 -43.41 6.65
C CYS A 467 24.88 -44.53 6.13
N LYS A 468 24.68 -45.77 6.57
CA LYS A 468 25.39 -46.92 6.00
C LYS A 468 24.74 -47.30 4.67
N GLY A 469 25.40 -47.01 3.54
CA GLY A 469 24.93 -47.37 2.20
C GLY A 469 26.05 -47.51 1.17
N LEU A 470 25.90 -48.49 0.26
CA LEU A 470 26.91 -49.13 -0.58
C LEU A 470 27.59 -48.23 -1.64
N LYS A 471 28.86 -48.59 -1.93
CA LYS A 471 29.75 -48.02 -2.95
C LYS A 471 29.17 -48.06 -4.36
N THR A 472 29.27 -46.94 -5.09
CA THR A 472 29.26 -46.93 -6.56
C THR A 472 30.55 -46.33 -7.11
N SER A 473 31.04 -46.99 -8.16
CA SER A 473 32.40 -46.98 -8.67
C SER A 473 32.67 -45.84 -9.67
N ALA A 474 33.93 -45.41 -9.69
CA ALA A 474 34.49 -44.30 -10.45
C ALA A 474 34.43 -44.47 -11.99
N TRP A 475 34.06 -43.39 -12.70
CA TRP A 475 34.18 -43.27 -14.16
C TRP A 475 34.66 -41.88 -14.61
N TRP A 476 35.81 -41.43 -14.08
CA TRP A 476 36.40 -40.11 -14.38
C TRP A 476 37.76 -40.16 -15.13
N PHE A 477 38.00 -41.17 -15.97
CA PHE A 477 39.29 -41.29 -16.68
C PHE A 477 39.28 -41.16 -18.21
N LEU A 478 38.20 -40.65 -18.83
CA LEU A 478 38.13 -40.52 -20.30
C LEU A 478 37.86 -39.10 -20.84
N LEU A 479 37.75 -38.07 -19.99
CA LEU A 479 37.36 -36.72 -20.42
C LEU A 479 38.52 -35.73 -20.63
N SER A 480 39.79 -36.13 -20.48
CA SER A 480 40.92 -35.19 -20.54
C SER A 480 41.52 -34.98 -21.95
N CYS A 481 41.17 -35.81 -22.94
CA CYS A 481 41.83 -35.76 -24.26
C CYS A 481 41.06 -34.96 -25.34
N ILE A 482 39.83 -34.51 -25.09
CA ILE A 482 38.98 -33.83 -26.10
C ILE A 482 39.14 -32.30 -26.06
N VAL A 483 39.62 -31.74 -24.94
CA VAL A 483 39.61 -30.30 -24.68
C VAL A 483 40.74 -29.55 -25.43
N ALA A 484 41.83 -30.22 -25.79
CA ALA A 484 42.98 -29.56 -26.43
C ALA A 484 42.79 -29.27 -27.93
N ALA A 485 41.96 -30.04 -28.64
CA ALA A 485 41.73 -29.87 -30.08
C ALA A 485 40.75 -28.73 -30.42
N LEU A 486 39.84 -28.39 -29.50
CA LEU A 486 38.81 -27.36 -29.70
C LEU A 486 39.33 -25.93 -29.55
N ALA A 487 40.47 -25.74 -28.87
CA ALA A 487 41.04 -24.42 -28.61
C ALA A 487 41.64 -23.74 -29.87
N VAL A 488 42.13 -24.53 -30.83
CA VAL A 488 42.80 -24.00 -32.04
C VAL A 488 41.78 -23.58 -33.12
N LEU A 489 40.61 -24.23 -33.17
CA LEU A 489 39.51 -23.87 -34.07
C LEU A 489 38.76 -22.59 -33.63
N GLY A 490 38.80 -22.25 -32.34
CA GLY A 490 38.15 -21.05 -31.80
C GLY A 490 38.81 -19.73 -32.22
N LEU A 491 40.11 -19.72 -32.47
CA LEU A 491 40.89 -18.50 -32.78
C LEU A 491 40.71 -18.02 -34.23
N SER A 492 40.47 -18.92 -35.19
CA SER A 492 40.22 -18.55 -36.59
C SER A 492 38.81 -18.01 -36.82
N ALA A 493 37.81 -18.50 -36.07
CA ALA A 493 36.44 -18.01 -36.10
C ALA A 493 36.31 -16.56 -35.59
N PHE A 494 37.14 -16.16 -34.62
CA PHE A 494 37.11 -14.82 -34.01
C PHE A 494 37.52 -13.70 -34.98
N VAL A 495 38.48 -13.96 -35.87
CA VAL A 495 38.97 -12.96 -36.85
C VAL A 495 37.94 -12.75 -37.98
N ILE A 496 37.27 -13.81 -38.42
CA ILE A 496 36.17 -13.73 -39.41
C ILE A 496 34.99 -12.93 -38.83
N LEU A 497 34.70 -13.11 -37.54
CA LEU A 497 33.67 -12.34 -36.82
C LEU A 497 33.98 -10.84 -36.77
N LEU A 498 35.25 -10.43 -36.64
CA LEU A 498 35.64 -9.02 -36.63
C LEU A 498 35.53 -8.36 -38.03
N LEU A 499 35.77 -9.11 -39.11
CA LEU A 499 35.63 -8.62 -40.48
C LEU A 499 34.15 -8.54 -40.93
N VAL A 500 33.30 -9.47 -40.49
CA VAL A 500 31.84 -9.42 -40.71
C VAL A 500 31.21 -8.26 -39.92
N ARG A 501 31.74 -7.95 -38.72
CA ARG A 501 31.24 -6.84 -37.88
C ARG A 501 31.52 -5.46 -38.51
N ARG A 502 32.63 -5.30 -39.23
CA ARG A 502 32.95 -4.06 -39.99
C ARG A 502 32.06 -3.85 -41.23
N LYS A 503 31.56 -4.92 -41.86
CA LYS A 503 30.65 -4.85 -43.03
C LYS A 503 29.17 -4.66 -42.65
N ARG A 504 28.80 -4.91 -41.39
CA ARG A 504 27.42 -4.72 -40.86
C ARG A 504 27.09 -3.27 -40.46
N ILE A 505 28.09 -2.43 -40.20
CA ILE A 505 27.87 -1.06 -39.69
C ILE A 505 27.48 -0.08 -40.82
N THR A 506 27.68 -0.44 -42.09
CA THR A 506 27.38 0.41 -43.26
C THR A 506 26.01 0.15 -43.92
N ASN A 507 25.15 -0.71 -43.35
CA ASN A 507 23.81 -1.04 -43.88
C ASN A 507 22.69 -0.66 -42.89
N LEU A 508 22.65 0.60 -42.43
CA LEU A 508 21.58 1.08 -41.55
C LEU A 508 20.66 2.04 -42.33
N GLN A 509 19.58 1.47 -42.86
CA GLN A 509 18.23 2.03 -43.12
C GLN A 509 17.60 1.28 -44.30
N ARG A 510 16.90 0.18 -44.01
CA ARG A 510 16.03 -0.50 -44.97
C ARG A 510 14.69 0.25 -44.97
N MET A 511 14.25 0.70 -46.14
CA MET A 511 12.94 1.34 -46.36
C MET A 511 12.12 0.45 -47.30
N GLU A 512 10.84 0.29 -46.98
CA GLU A 512 9.85 -0.40 -47.80
C GLU A 512 8.87 0.65 -48.35
N ARG A 513 8.42 0.49 -49.60
CA ARG A 513 7.45 1.39 -50.27
C ARG A 513 6.28 0.57 -50.77
N SER A 514 5.07 1.09 -50.64
CA SER A 514 3.87 0.47 -51.23
C SER A 514 3.98 0.42 -52.76
N GLU A 515 3.26 -0.50 -53.40
CA GLU A 515 3.31 -0.70 -54.87
C GLU A 515 2.89 0.56 -55.66
N ASP A 516 2.03 1.40 -55.08
CA ASP A 516 1.58 2.69 -55.63
C ASP A 516 2.46 3.88 -55.23
N GLY A 517 3.46 3.67 -54.37
CA GLY A 517 4.36 4.69 -53.83
C GLY A 517 3.71 5.70 -52.88
N SER A 518 2.47 5.45 -52.41
CA SER A 518 1.74 6.38 -51.54
C SER A 518 2.10 6.28 -50.06
N TRP A 519 2.70 5.16 -49.64
CA TRP A 519 3.16 4.91 -48.27
C TRP A 519 4.62 4.46 -48.24
N GLU A 520 5.35 4.94 -47.23
CA GLU A 520 6.73 4.56 -46.94
C GLU A 520 6.84 4.03 -45.50
N LEU A 521 7.43 2.84 -45.33
CA LEU A 521 7.71 2.25 -44.02
C LEU A 521 9.21 2.27 -43.75
N GLN A 522 9.56 2.95 -42.66
CA GLN A 522 10.92 3.07 -42.19
C GLN A 522 11.11 2.23 -40.92
N PHE A 523 12.02 1.25 -40.98
CA PHE A 523 12.32 0.39 -39.84
C PHE A 523 13.35 1.04 -38.91
N MET A 524 13.10 0.96 -37.60
CA MET A 524 14.00 1.52 -36.58
C MET A 524 15.06 0.51 -36.10
N HIS A 525 14.89 -0.78 -36.37
CA HIS A 525 15.88 -1.83 -36.09
C HIS A 525 15.96 -2.87 -37.22
N ASP A 526 17.15 -3.41 -37.49
CA ASP A 526 17.42 -4.38 -38.58
C ASP A 526 16.59 -5.67 -38.53
N LYS A 527 16.06 -6.05 -37.36
CA LYS A 527 15.22 -7.25 -37.20
C LYS A 527 13.73 -6.97 -37.49
N ALA A 528 13.31 -5.71 -37.42
CA ALA A 528 11.92 -5.30 -37.61
C ALA A 528 11.40 -5.57 -39.02
N CYS A 529 12.26 -5.45 -40.03
CA CYS A 529 11.91 -5.73 -41.44
C CYS A 529 11.61 -7.21 -41.74
N LYS A 530 11.71 -8.09 -40.74
CA LYS A 530 11.31 -9.50 -40.83
C LYS A 530 10.00 -9.79 -40.13
N TRP A 531 9.41 -8.79 -39.45
CA TRP A 531 8.29 -8.95 -38.53
C TRP A 531 7.04 -8.21 -38.96
N ILE A 532 7.15 -7.17 -39.79
CA ILE A 532 6.03 -6.27 -40.12
C ILE A 532 6.24 -5.77 -41.56
N THR A 533 5.16 -5.71 -42.33
CA THR A 533 5.09 -5.12 -43.68
C THR A 533 4.16 -3.90 -43.69
N ILE A 534 4.18 -3.10 -44.78
CA ILE A 534 3.23 -1.98 -44.94
C ILE A 534 1.77 -2.49 -44.89
N ASP A 535 1.49 -3.60 -45.56
CA ASP A 535 0.14 -4.16 -45.64
C ASP A 535 -0.38 -4.66 -44.29
N ASP A 536 0.49 -5.25 -43.46
CA ASP A 536 0.12 -5.66 -42.09
C ASP A 536 -0.32 -4.44 -41.25
N VAL A 537 0.35 -3.29 -41.41
CA VAL A 537 0.00 -2.05 -40.70
C VAL A 537 -1.32 -1.49 -41.23
N LEU A 538 -1.46 -1.34 -42.54
CA LEU A 538 -2.65 -0.70 -43.14
C LEU A 538 -3.92 -1.56 -42.99
N SER A 539 -3.80 -2.89 -43.04
CA SER A 539 -4.95 -3.79 -42.85
C SER A 539 -5.46 -3.86 -41.41
N SER A 540 -4.63 -3.47 -40.44
CA SER A 540 -4.94 -3.47 -39.00
C SER A 540 -5.62 -2.18 -38.52
N VAL A 541 -5.63 -1.12 -39.34
CA VAL A 541 -6.24 0.17 -39.02
C VAL A 541 -7.67 0.22 -39.58
N ARG A 542 -8.62 -0.31 -38.81
CA ARG A 542 -10.06 -0.27 -39.12
C ARG A 542 -10.82 0.37 -37.96
N ASP A 543 -11.88 1.12 -38.25
CA ASP A 543 -12.68 1.83 -37.21
C ASP A 543 -13.28 0.89 -36.15
N GLU A 544 -13.47 -0.39 -36.49
CA GLU A 544 -14.00 -1.43 -35.60
C GLU A 544 -12.96 -2.01 -34.63
N ASP A 545 -11.64 -1.82 -34.89
CA ASP A 545 -10.53 -2.43 -34.16
C ASP A 545 -9.81 -1.45 -33.20
N ILE A 546 -10.47 -0.33 -32.84
CA ILE A 546 -9.88 0.70 -31.96
C ILE A 546 -9.89 0.24 -30.50
N ILE A 547 -8.71 0.20 -29.88
CA ILE A 547 -8.53 -0.19 -28.47
C ILE A 547 -8.67 1.02 -27.54
N ILE A 548 -8.16 2.18 -27.98
CA ILE A 548 -8.19 3.43 -27.22
C ILE A 548 -8.51 4.57 -28.19
N ARG A 549 -9.63 5.27 -27.95
CA ARG A 549 -9.94 6.55 -28.59
C ARG A 549 -9.29 7.69 -27.80
N GLY A 550 -8.32 8.37 -28.38
CA GLY A 550 -7.59 9.46 -27.74
C GLY A 550 -7.75 10.79 -28.48
N LYS A 551 -7.66 11.90 -27.75
CA LYS A 551 -7.66 13.28 -28.31
C LYS A 551 -6.54 13.51 -29.33
N PHE A 552 -5.47 12.71 -29.26
CA PHE A 552 -4.26 12.81 -30.10
C PHE A 552 -4.08 11.64 -31.09
N GLY A 553 -5.12 10.84 -31.34
CA GLY A 553 -5.09 9.71 -32.29
C GLY A 553 -5.64 8.41 -31.69
N ASN A 554 -6.04 7.48 -32.56
CA ASN A 554 -6.50 6.16 -32.15
C ASN A 554 -5.33 5.17 -32.01
N SER A 555 -5.57 4.07 -31.29
CA SER A 555 -4.60 2.98 -31.13
C SER A 555 -5.20 1.64 -31.56
N TYR A 556 -4.41 0.85 -32.28
CA TYR A 556 -4.80 -0.44 -32.88
C TYR A 556 -3.78 -1.53 -32.53
N ILE A 557 -4.22 -2.79 -32.43
CA ILE A 557 -3.30 -3.95 -32.41
C ILE A 557 -3.25 -4.52 -33.82
N GLY A 558 -2.06 -4.52 -34.40
CA GLY A 558 -1.78 -5.25 -35.62
C GLY A 558 -1.23 -6.64 -35.31
N LYS A 559 -1.49 -7.57 -36.23
CA LYS A 559 -0.95 -8.93 -36.20
C LYS A 559 -0.19 -9.15 -37.50
N SER A 560 1.08 -9.55 -37.41
CA SER A 560 1.80 -9.92 -38.62
C SER A 560 1.62 -11.40 -38.90
N SER A 561 1.45 -11.70 -40.19
CA SER A 561 1.44 -13.06 -40.72
C SER A 561 2.83 -13.51 -41.20
N LEU A 562 3.83 -12.61 -41.16
CA LEU A 562 5.19 -12.89 -41.61
C LEU A 562 6.01 -13.56 -40.50
N ALA A 563 6.54 -14.74 -40.83
CA ALA A 563 7.27 -15.68 -39.98
C ALA A 563 6.38 -16.47 -39.00
N ASN A 564 6.80 -17.71 -38.70
CA ASN A 564 6.11 -18.69 -37.84
C ASN A 564 5.91 -18.26 -36.35
N MET A 565 5.92 -16.95 -36.06
CA MET A 565 5.68 -16.35 -34.75
C MET A 565 4.46 -15.45 -34.92
N HIS A 566 3.35 -15.77 -34.25
CA HIS A 566 2.16 -14.93 -34.19
C HIS A 566 2.48 -13.64 -33.39
N MET A 567 3.18 -12.70 -34.02
CA MET A 567 3.63 -11.46 -33.40
C MET A 567 2.53 -10.39 -33.45
N GLN A 568 2.28 -9.76 -32.30
CA GLN A 568 1.41 -8.60 -32.19
C GLN A 568 2.27 -7.33 -32.12
N PHE A 569 1.74 -6.24 -32.65
CA PHE A 569 2.36 -4.91 -32.58
C PHE A 569 1.28 -3.86 -32.39
N LEU A 570 1.66 -2.71 -31.82
CA LEU A 570 0.71 -1.63 -31.53
C LEU A 570 0.92 -0.48 -32.51
N ILE A 571 -0.17 0.05 -33.06
CA ILE A 571 -0.17 1.11 -34.07
C ILE A 571 -0.87 2.34 -33.49
N ASN A 572 -0.25 3.51 -33.64
CA ASN A 572 -0.87 4.79 -33.26
C ASN A 572 -0.89 5.77 -34.44
N ASP A 573 -1.99 6.50 -34.59
CA ASP A 573 -2.12 7.55 -35.61
C ASP A 573 -1.23 8.76 -35.33
N ILE A 574 -0.78 9.40 -36.40
CA ILE A 574 0.02 10.63 -36.36
C ILE A 574 -0.40 11.54 -37.52
N SER A 575 -0.64 12.81 -37.22
CA SER A 575 -1.13 13.79 -38.21
C SER A 575 -0.04 14.43 -39.07
N SER A 576 1.17 14.67 -38.52
CA SER A 576 2.35 15.12 -39.27
C SER A 576 3.62 14.91 -38.43
N ILE A 577 4.74 14.51 -39.07
CA ILE A 577 6.03 14.32 -38.41
C ILE A 577 7.12 15.07 -39.17
N SER A 578 7.96 15.79 -38.44
CA SER A 578 9.24 16.31 -38.97
C SER A 578 10.34 15.23 -38.91
N PRO A 579 11.26 15.15 -39.88
CA PRO A 579 12.40 14.21 -39.83
C PRO A 579 13.27 14.34 -38.56
N SER A 580 13.30 15.54 -37.95
CA SER A 580 13.92 15.80 -36.66
C SER A 580 13.28 15.05 -35.49
N GLN A 581 11.94 14.91 -35.48
CA GLN A 581 11.21 14.16 -34.46
C GLN A 581 11.48 12.65 -34.55
N VAL A 582 11.57 12.11 -35.77
CA VAL A 582 11.92 10.69 -35.99
C VAL A 582 13.28 10.34 -35.38
N CYS A 583 14.27 11.23 -35.54
CA CYS A 583 15.62 11.03 -35.01
C CYS A 583 15.68 11.05 -33.46
N GLU A 584 14.75 11.75 -32.79
CA GLU A 584 14.68 11.77 -31.32
C GLU A 584 14.18 10.44 -30.74
N PHE A 585 13.22 9.76 -31.40
CA PHE A 585 12.76 8.43 -30.96
C PHE A 585 13.84 7.35 -31.01
N TYR A 586 14.81 7.44 -31.94
CA TYR A 586 15.97 6.55 -31.94
C TYR A 586 16.82 6.67 -30.66
N ARG A 587 16.81 7.83 -29.99
CA ARG A 587 17.62 8.14 -28.81
C ARG A 587 16.94 7.78 -27.49
N LEU A 588 15.62 7.56 -27.48
CA LEU A 588 14.79 7.32 -26.29
C LEU A 588 14.69 5.83 -25.90
N GLN A 589 15.77 5.05 -26.03
CA GLN A 589 15.77 3.65 -25.62
C GLN A 589 15.95 3.53 -24.10
N HIS A 590 14.88 3.16 -23.41
CA HIS A 590 14.87 2.98 -21.96
C HIS A 590 14.02 1.75 -21.59
N PRO A 591 14.40 0.95 -20.58
CA PRO A 591 13.65 -0.25 -20.18
C PRO A 591 12.19 0.03 -19.78
N ASN A 592 11.91 1.22 -19.25
CA ASN A 592 10.55 1.64 -18.86
C ASN A 592 9.82 2.49 -19.93
N ILE A 593 10.27 2.47 -21.20
CA ILE A 593 9.62 3.16 -22.33
C ILE A 593 9.32 2.16 -23.44
N ALA A 594 8.10 2.20 -23.98
CA ALA A 594 7.67 1.32 -25.07
C ALA A 594 8.56 1.54 -26.30
N LYS A 595 9.11 0.45 -26.83
CA LYS A 595 10.10 0.52 -27.90
C LYS A 595 9.44 0.72 -29.26
N PRO A 596 9.72 1.82 -29.98
CA PRO A 596 9.23 1.99 -31.34
C PRO A 596 10.03 1.09 -32.29
N ILE A 597 9.32 0.39 -33.19
CA ILE A 597 9.85 -0.60 -34.12
C ILE A 597 9.90 -0.04 -35.55
N ALA A 598 8.88 0.70 -35.97
CA ALA A 598 8.78 1.25 -37.32
C ALA A 598 7.88 2.49 -37.38
N ILE A 599 8.04 3.28 -38.45
CA ILE A 599 7.19 4.43 -38.76
C ILE A 599 6.66 4.27 -40.18
N CYS A 600 5.34 4.27 -40.36
CA CYS A 600 4.68 4.21 -41.66
C CYS A 600 4.16 5.61 -42.01
N MET A 601 4.55 6.20 -43.14
CA MET A 601 4.19 7.58 -43.49
C MET A 601 3.59 7.71 -44.88
N SER A 602 2.67 8.65 -45.04
CA SER A 602 2.11 9.12 -46.31
C SER A 602 2.06 10.65 -46.34
N ALA A 603 1.75 11.22 -47.50
CA ALA A 603 1.56 12.66 -47.67
C ALA A 603 0.40 13.25 -46.85
N LYS A 604 -0.53 12.41 -46.33
CA LYS A 604 -1.72 12.82 -45.57
C LYS A 604 -1.67 12.51 -44.07
N GLY A 605 -0.62 11.84 -43.58
CA GLY A 605 -0.52 11.37 -42.19
C GLY A 605 0.39 10.14 -42.07
N GLY A 606 0.55 9.59 -40.87
CA GLY A 606 1.40 8.41 -40.62
C GLY A 606 0.98 7.61 -39.38
N TYR A 607 1.64 6.47 -39.18
CA TYR A 607 1.44 5.57 -38.06
C TYR A 607 2.75 5.24 -37.35
N LEU A 608 2.75 5.25 -36.01
CA LEU A 608 3.88 4.81 -35.19
C LEU A 608 3.64 3.38 -34.74
N VAL A 609 4.60 2.49 -34.98
CA VAL A 609 4.50 1.08 -34.63
C VAL A 609 5.42 0.77 -33.45
N TYR A 610 4.84 0.23 -32.38
CA TYR A 610 5.53 -0.16 -31.15
C TYR A 610 5.59 -1.68 -30.97
N GLU A 611 6.59 -2.13 -30.21
CA GLU A 611 6.64 -3.50 -29.67
C GLU A 611 5.45 -3.74 -28.75
N TYR A 612 4.75 -4.86 -28.94
CA TYR A 612 3.69 -5.27 -28.04
C TYR A 612 4.30 -5.78 -26.73
N VAL A 613 3.89 -5.19 -25.62
CA VAL A 613 4.25 -5.64 -24.28
C VAL A 613 3.07 -6.43 -23.74
N GLU A 614 3.30 -7.72 -23.49
CA GLU A 614 2.31 -8.61 -22.88
C GLU A 614 2.13 -8.22 -21.40
N GLY A 615 0.90 -7.89 -21.02
CA GLY A 615 0.58 -7.33 -19.71
C GLY A 615 -0.77 -6.63 -19.68
N ASN A 616 -1.06 -5.93 -18.58
CA ASN A 616 -2.31 -5.20 -18.39
C ASN A 616 -2.06 -3.70 -18.24
N PHE A 617 -3.07 -2.88 -18.54
CA PHE A 617 -3.00 -1.45 -18.26
C PHE A 617 -3.02 -1.21 -16.75
N LEU A 618 -2.27 -0.22 -16.27
CA LEU A 618 -2.19 0.09 -14.85
C LEU A 618 -3.58 0.32 -14.23
N ARG A 619 -4.49 1.00 -14.95
CA ARG A 619 -5.87 1.25 -14.49
C ARG A 619 -6.65 -0.03 -14.13
N GLU A 620 -6.33 -1.17 -14.76
CA GLU A 620 -7.05 -2.44 -14.61
C GLU A 620 -6.52 -3.26 -13.43
N ILE A 621 -5.29 -3.00 -13.00
CA ILE A 621 -4.60 -3.78 -11.97
C ILE A 621 -4.29 -2.98 -10.71
N ILE A 622 -4.42 -1.65 -10.73
CA ILE A 622 -4.07 -0.78 -9.60
C ILE A 622 -4.78 -1.22 -8.32
N SER A 623 -6.05 -1.61 -8.41
CA SER A 623 -6.85 -2.14 -7.31
C SER A 623 -6.55 -3.60 -6.96
N LYS A 624 -5.38 -4.14 -7.30
CA LYS A 624 -4.97 -5.52 -7.02
C LYS A 624 -3.50 -5.65 -6.62
N ILE A 625 -2.70 -4.62 -6.88
CA ILE A 625 -1.25 -4.66 -6.68
C ILE A 625 -0.82 -4.04 -5.35
N SER A 626 0.19 -4.65 -4.72
CA SER A 626 0.76 -4.22 -3.43
C SER A 626 1.47 -2.87 -3.53
N TRP A 627 1.75 -2.24 -2.38
CA TRP A 627 2.54 -1.00 -2.37
C TRP A 627 3.95 -1.18 -2.94
N GLU A 628 4.59 -2.33 -2.73
CA GLU A 628 5.94 -2.60 -3.25
C GLU A 628 5.95 -2.55 -4.79
N ASN A 629 4.94 -3.16 -5.44
CA ASN A 629 4.75 -3.09 -6.89
C ASN A 629 4.43 -1.65 -7.33
N ARG A 630 3.53 -0.96 -6.63
CA ARG A 630 3.16 0.45 -6.93
C ARG A 630 4.37 1.39 -6.82
N LYS A 631 5.24 1.15 -5.84
CA LYS A 631 6.50 1.85 -5.64
C LYS A 631 7.43 1.63 -6.82
N ASP A 632 7.64 0.38 -7.25
CA ASP A 632 8.51 0.07 -8.38
C ASP A 632 7.98 0.67 -9.69
N ILE A 633 6.66 0.71 -9.86
CA ILE A 633 5.99 1.43 -10.95
C ILE A 633 6.34 2.93 -10.90
N ALA A 634 6.12 3.59 -9.75
CA ALA A 634 6.43 5.02 -9.59
C ALA A 634 7.91 5.33 -9.89
N VAL A 635 8.83 4.50 -9.39
CA VAL A 635 10.27 4.65 -9.65
C VAL A 635 10.63 4.41 -11.11
N GLY A 636 10.05 3.39 -11.75
CA GLY A 636 10.28 3.07 -13.16
C GLY A 636 9.83 4.21 -14.09
N ILE A 637 8.64 4.76 -13.84
CA ILE A 637 8.10 5.89 -14.61
C ILE A 637 8.92 7.17 -14.35
N ALA A 638 9.33 7.45 -13.11
CA ALA A 638 10.21 8.59 -12.83
C ALA A 638 11.57 8.49 -13.55
N LYS A 639 12.14 7.28 -13.65
CA LYS A 639 13.37 7.02 -14.44
C LYS A 639 13.12 7.26 -15.94
N ALA A 640 11.99 6.80 -16.47
CA ALA A 640 11.60 7.05 -17.86
C ALA A 640 11.49 8.55 -18.15
N LEU A 641 10.81 9.33 -17.30
CA LEU A 641 10.69 10.78 -17.46
C LEU A 641 12.02 11.49 -17.41
N LYS A 642 12.89 11.11 -16.46
CA LYS A 642 14.24 11.66 -16.39
C LYS A 642 15.01 11.39 -17.68
N HIS A 643 14.87 10.20 -18.26
CA HIS A 643 15.52 9.85 -19.51
C HIS A 643 14.98 10.69 -20.68
N VAL A 644 13.65 10.85 -20.78
CA VAL A 644 13.00 11.70 -21.81
C VAL A 644 13.45 13.15 -21.70
N HIS A 645 13.33 13.76 -20.52
CA HIS A 645 13.70 15.16 -20.28
C HIS A 645 15.20 15.44 -20.45
N SER A 646 16.08 14.43 -20.38
CA SER A 646 17.52 14.61 -20.58
C SER A 646 18.00 14.39 -22.03
N HIS A 647 17.19 13.75 -22.87
CA HIS A 647 17.58 13.34 -24.23
C HIS A 647 16.69 13.92 -25.34
N SER A 648 15.65 14.69 -25.00
CA SER A 648 14.73 15.34 -25.94
C SER A 648 14.55 16.83 -25.63
N SER A 649 14.23 17.63 -26.65
CA SER A 649 13.94 19.07 -26.45
C SER A 649 12.49 19.26 -25.93
N PRO A 650 12.22 20.21 -25.02
CA PRO A 650 10.91 20.38 -24.35
C PRO A 650 9.70 20.67 -25.25
N SER A 651 9.90 20.84 -26.55
CA SER A 651 8.89 21.35 -27.49
C SER A 651 8.47 20.34 -28.56
N THR A 652 8.92 19.07 -28.47
CA THR A 652 8.83 18.15 -29.61
C THR A 652 8.19 16.78 -29.30
N LEU A 653 8.25 16.30 -28.05
CA LEU A 653 7.61 15.05 -27.57
C LEU A 653 6.65 15.33 -26.40
N LEU A 654 5.45 14.73 -26.43
CA LEU A 654 4.46 14.82 -25.35
C LEU A 654 4.50 13.53 -24.51
N CYS A 655 4.79 13.64 -23.21
CA CYS A 655 4.65 12.53 -22.27
C CYS A 655 3.27 12.63 -21.60
N GLU A 656 2.22 12.10 -22.25
CA GLU A 656 0.90 11.99 -21.62
C GLU A 656 0.95 10.88 -20.55
N ILE A 657 1.23 11.27 -19.31
CA ILE A 657 1.29 10.33 -18.18
C ILE A 657 -0.11 10.12 -17.63
N SER A 658 -0.66 8.94 -17.87
CA SER A 658 -1.89 8.46 -17.24
C SER A 658 -1.83 6.94 -17.05
N SER A 659 -2.68 6.42 -16.17
CA SER A 659 -2.83 4.98 -15.96
C SER A 659 -3.31 4.22 -17.21
N ASP A 660 -3.89 4.92 -18.20
CA ASP A 660 -4.27 4.38 -19.52
C ASP A 660 -3.08 4.19 -20.48
N LYS A 661 -1.93 4.80 -20.19
CA LYS A 661 -0.74 4.79 -21.06
C LYS A 661 0.44 4.01 -20.46
N ILE A 662 0.25 3.44 -19.27
CA ILE A 662 1.24 2.64 -18.56
C ILE A 662 0.81 1.18 -18.64
N MET A 663 1.62 0.38 -19.34
CA MET A 663 1.50 -1.08 -19.35
C MET A 663 2.39 -1.65 -18.27
N VAL A 664 1.88 -2.62 -17.51
CA VAL A 664 2.67 -3.38 -16.55
C VAL A 664 2.75 -4.81 -17.06
N SER A 665 3.99 -5.26 -17.30
CA SER A 665 4.25 -6.61 -17.79
C SER A 665 3.93 -7.67 -16.73
N GLU A 666 3.88 -8.94 -17.13
CA GLU A 666 3.72 -10.07 -16.19
C GLU A 666 4.84 -10.16 -15.13
N LYS A 667 5.96 -9.46 -15.32
CA LYS A 667 7.07 -9.36 -14.35
C LYS A 667 7.01 -8.09 -13.50
N ASP A 668 5.86 -7.41 -13.46
CA ASP A 668 5.65 -6.14 -12.74
C ASP A 668 6.49 -4.95 -13.22
N GLU A 669 7.15 -5.06 -14.38
CA GLU A 669 7.94 -3.95 -14.92
C GLU A 669 7.03 -2.93 -15.64
N PRO A 670 7.06 -1.63 -15.27
CA PRO A 670 6.24 -0.60 -15.91
C PRO A 670 6.85 -0.14 -17.24
N CYS A 671 6.00 0.05 -18.23
CA CYS A 671 6.37 0.52 -19.55
C CYS A 671 5.48 1.71 -19.95
N LEU A 672 6.08 2.89 -20.05
CA LEU A 672 5.41 4.13 -20.47
C LEU A 672 5.31 4.21 -21.99
N ARG A 673 4.12 4.49 -22.50
CA ARG A 673 3.89 4.74 -23.92
C ARG A 673 4.00 6.23 -24.25
N LEU A 674 4.86 6.59 -25.21
CA LEU A 674 5.02 7.97 -25.68
C LEU A 674 4.03 8.31 -26.80
N THR A 675 3.64 9.58 -26.92
CA THR A 675 2.78 10.09 -28.00
C THR A 675 3.43 11.32 -28.65
N LEU A 676 3.35 11.44 -29.98
CA LEU A 676 3.84 12.62 -30.69
C LEU A 676 2.83 13.76 -30.63
N SER A 677 3.31 14.99 -30.40
CA SER A 677 2.46 16.19 -30.47
C SER A 677 2.19 16.54 -31.94
N GLY A 678 1.01 16.17 -32.44
CA GLY A 678 0.51 16.60 -33.74
C GLY A 678 -0.19 17.95 -33.61
N THR A 679 0.29 18.99 -34.31
CA THR A 679 -0.44 20.24 -34.46
C THR A 679 -1.72 20.00 -35.25
N THR A 680 -2.85 19.84 -34.58
CA THR A 680 -4.17 19.96 -35.21
C THR A 680 -4.84 21.23 -34.72
N SER A 681 -4.82 22.23 -35.61
CA SER A 681 -5.75 23.34 -35.61
C SER A 681 -7.17 22.83 -35.82
N SER A 682 -7.97 22.74 -34.77
CA SER A 682 -9.41 22.88 -34.90
C SER A 682 -9.92 23.80 -33.81
N MET A 683 -10.24 25.02 -34.23
CA MET A 683 -11.10 25.93 -33.50
C MET A 683 -12.42 25.21 -33.19
N ASP A 684 -12.59 24.75 -31.96
CA ASP A 684 -13.91 24.65 -31.37
C ASP A 684 -13.84 24.99 -29.88
N THR A 685 -14.17 26.25 -29.62
CA THR A 685 -14.50 26.86 -28.34
C THR A 685 -15.67 26.11 -27.69
N LYS A 686 -15.37 25.04 -26.96
CA LYS A 686 -16.18 24.49 -25.85
C LYS A 686 -15.30 23.55 -25.02
N CYS A 687 -14.59 24.13 -24.05
CA CYS A 687 -13.75 23.39 -23.10
C CYS A 687 -14.63 22.56 -22.15
N PHE A 688 -15.06 21.37 -22.58
CA PHE A 688 -15.69 20.35 -21.75
C PHE A 688 -14.67 19.25 -21.39
N LEU A 689 -14.18 19.29 -20.14
CA LEU A 689 -14.10 18.14 -19.20
C LEU A 689 -13.48 16.78 -19.62
N SER A 690 -12.58 16.66 -20.59
CA SER A 690 -12.08 15.32 -21.02
C SER A 690 -10.55 15.17 -21.18
N SER A 691 -9.80 15.58 -20.17
CA SER A 691 -8.51 14.94 -19.85
C SER A 691 -8.10 15.34 -18.45
N ALA A 692 -8.35 14.45 -17.50
CA ALA A 692 -8.11 14.75 -16.10
C ALA A 692 -6.61 14.73 -15.69
N TYR A 693 -5.70 14.42 -16.63
CA TYR A 693 -4.24 14.42 -16.44
C TYR A 693 -3.51 15.65 -17.02
N ILE A 694 -4.23 16.64 -17.55
CA ILE A 694 -3.63 17.85 -18.16
C ILE A 694 -3.75 19.04 -17.21
N SER A 695 -2.65 19.76 -16.99
CA SER A 695 -2.63 20.98 -16.18
C SER A 695 -3.42 22.12 -16.84
N ALA A 696 -3.99 23.02 -16.02
CA ALA A 696 -4.81 24.13 -16.52
C ALA A 696 -4.05 25.11 -17.45
N GLU A 697 -2.72 25.23 -17.33
CA GLU A 697 -1.93 26.07 -18.25
C GLU A 697 -1.80 25.48 -19.66
N SER A 698 -1.73 24.15 -19.78
CA SER A 698 -1.66 23.44 -21.07
C SER A 698 -2.94 23.57 -21.90
N CYS A 699 -4.04 24.03 -21.28
CA CYS A 699 -5.30 24.34 -21.93
C CYS A 699 -5.49 25.84 -22.27
N ARG A 700 -4.71 26.75 -21.66
CA ARG A 700 -4.91 28.21 -21.76
C ARG A 700 -3.89 28.93 -22.65
N GLU A 701 -2.66 28.43 -22.76
CA GLU A 701 -1.65 29.06 -23.59
C GLU A 701 -1.52 28.39 -24.97
N THR A 702 -1.43 29.21 -26.02
CA THR A 702 -1.11 28.81 -27.40
C THR A 702 0.36 28.38 -27.58
N LYS A 703 1.02 27.96 -26.50
CA LYS A 703 2.41 27.47 -26.47
C LYS A 703 2.42 26.05 -25.93
N GLY A 704 3.12 25.17 -26.63
CA GLY A 704 3.13 23.73 -26.40
C GLY A 704 3.41 23.32 -24.96
N THR A 705 2.91 22.13 -24.63
CA THR A 705 3.17 21.38 -23.40
C THR A 705 4.65 21.38 -23.03
N THR A 706 4.95 21.68 -21.76
CA THR A 706 6.32 21.78 -21.23
C THR A 706 6.67 20.56 -20.38
N GLU A 707 7.96 20.35 -20.06
CA GLU A 707 8.41 19.34 -19.08
C GLU A 707 7.60 19.38 -17.78
N LYS A 708 7.14 20.57 -17.36
CA LYS A 708 6.34 20.76 -16.14
C LYS A 708 4.91 20.20 -16.25
N SER A 709 4.37 20.09 -17.45
CA SER A 709 3.09 19.41 -17.69
C SER A 709 3.22 17.90 -17.48
N ASP A 710 4.34 17.30 -17.87
CA ASP A 710 4.60 15.88 -17.62
C ASP A 710 4.72 15.61 -16.11
N ILE A 711 5.40 16.50 -15.38
CA ILE A 711 5.51 16.41 -13.92
C ILE A 711 4.14 16.49 -13.25
N TYR A 712 3.22 17.31 -13.77
CA TYR A 712 1.84 17.36 -13.28
C TYR A 712 1.10 16.04 -13.48
N GLY A 713 1.21 15.43 -14.66
CA GLY A 713 0.64 14.10 -14.94
C GLY A 713 1.22 13.01 -14.02
N PHE A 714 2.53 13.09 -13.73
CA PHE A 714 3.19 12.18 -12.78
C PHE A 714 2.65 12.35 -11.35
N GLY A 715 2.36 13.58 -10.93
CA GLY A 715 1.76 13.83 -9.62
C GLY A 715 0.37 13.21 -9.48
N LEU A 716 -0.45 13.26 -10.53
CA LEU A 716 -1.76 12.59 -10.54
C LEU A 716 -1.63 11.07 -10.51
N LEU A 717 -0.64 10.50 -11.23
CA LEU A 717 -0.32 9.08 -11.15
C LEU A 717 0.05 8.67 -9.71
N LEU A 718 0.85 9.47 -8.99
CA LEU A 718 1.18 9.18 -7.59
C LEU A 718 -0.06 9.21 -6.69
N ILE A 719 -0.96 10.19 -6.85
CA ILE A 719 -2.23 10.24 -6.11
C ILE A 719 -3.04 8.97 -6.39
N GLU A 720 -3.13 8.54 -7.64
CA GLU A 720 -3.84 7.33 -8.04
C GLU A 720 -3.20 6.06 -7.44
N LEU A 721 -1.88 5.94 -7.45
CA LEU A 721 -1.15 4.83 -6.82
C LEU A 721 -1.35 4.77 -5.30
N LEU A 722 -1.47 5.91 -4.63
CA LEU A 722 -1.68 5.98 -3.19
C LEU A 722 -3.12 5.68 -2.77
N THR A 723 -4.08 6.08 -3.59
CA THR A 723 -5.50 6.09 -3.22
C THR A 723 -6.34 5.04 -3.94
N GLY A 724 -5.81 4.45 -5.01
CA GLY A 724 -6.55 3.54 -5.90
C GLY A 724 -7.65 4.24 -6.70
N ARG A 725 -7.76 5.58 -6.60
CA ARG A 725 -8.84 6.37 -7.20
C ARG A 725 -8.36 7.01 -8.49
N SER A 726 -9.07 6.70 -9.59
CA SER A 726 -8.85 7.37 -10.87
C SER A 726 -9.51 8.75 -10.88
N SER A 727 -8.93 9.68 -11.63
CA SER A 727 -9.44 11.03 -11.83
C SER A 727 -10.82 11.09 -12.55
N SER A 728 -11.33 9.95 -13.01
CA SER A 728 -12.65 9.76 -13.64
C SER A 728 -13.77 9.31 -12.68
N SER A 729 -13.47 8.92 -11.43
CA SER A 729 -14.46 8.36 -10.49
C SER A 729 -15.33 9.44 -9.84
N ARG A 730 -16.38 9.89 -10.54
CA ARG A 730 -17.28 11.01 -10.14
C ARG A 730 -18.10 10.82 -8.85
N VAL A 731 -18.14 9.65 -8.23
CA VAL A 731 -19.20 9.29 -7.26
C VAL A 731 -18.96 9.87 -5.84
N GLU A 732 -17.73 10.27 -5.48
CA GLU A 732 -17.42 10.87 -4.15
C GLU A 732 -16.78 12.27 -4.21
N LEU A 733 -16.52 12.81 -5.41
CA LEU A 733 -15.93 14.14 -5.61
C LEU A 733 -16.94 15.30 -5.44
N SER A 734 -18.18 15.03 -5.04
CA SER A 734 -19.28 16.02 -5.05
C SER A 734 -19.08 17.24 -4.12
N VAL A 735 -18.11 17.18 -3.21
CA VAL A 735 -17.72 18.29 -2.32
C VAL A 735 -16.46 19.04 -2.79
N HIS A 736 -15.63 18.45 -3.67
CA HIS A 736 -14.32 19.00 -4.08
C HIS A 736 -14.20 19.09 -5.60
N GLU A 737 -13.75 20.23 -6.12
CA GLU A 737 -13.76 20.54 -7.56
C GLU A 737 -12.96 19.55 -8.45
N ASN A 738 -11.90 18.92 -7.92
CA ASN A 738 -11.10 17.90 -8.61
C ASN A 738 -10.30 17.00 -7.63
N ILE A 739 -9.68 15.93 -8.15
CA ILE A 739 -8.90 14.95 -7.36
C ILE A 739 -7.68 15.54 -6.65
N VAL A 740 -7.07 16.60 -7.18
CA VAL A 740 -5.94 17.29 -6.55
C VAL A 740 -6.41 18.09 -5.34
N ALA A 741 -7.52 18.83 -5.46
CA ALA A 741 -8.13 19.56 -4.36
C ALA A 741 -8.58 18.62 -3.24
N TRP A 742 -9.16 17.47 -3.61
CA TRP A 742 -9.48 16.41 -2.66
C TRP A 742 -8.22 15.84 -1.98
N ALA A 743 -7.16 15.53 -2.74
CA ALA A 743 -5.90 15.03 -2.17
C ALA A 743 -5.23 16.05 -1.24
N ARG A 744 -5.28 17.36 -1.55
CA ARG A 744 -4.80 18.43 -0.66
C ARG A 744 -5.62 18.50 0.62
N TYR A 745 -6.94 18.37 0.52
CA TYR A 745 -7.81 18.28 1.70
C TYR A 745 -7.47 17.06 2.55
N CYS A 746 -7.38 15.86 1.95
CA CYS A 746 -7.03 14.63 2.66
C CYS A 746 -5.63 14.67 3.30
N TYR A 747 -4.67 15.29 2.62
CA TYR A 747 -3.33 15.52 3.16
C TYR A 747 -3.37 16.51 4.34
N ALA A 748 -4.21 17.55 4.27
CA ALA A 748 -4.41 18.52 5.36
C ALA A 748 -5.27 17.98 6.52
N ASP A 749 -6.15 17.02 6.25
CA ASP A 749 -7.01 16.32 7.22
C ASP A 749 -6.22 15.25 8.01
N CYS A 750 -5.03 14.87 7.52
CA CYS A 750 -3.99 14.11 8.22
C CYS A 750 -4.37 12.70 8.73
N HIS A 751 -5.57 12.20 8.43
CA HIS A 751 -5.98 10.83 8.70
C HIS A 751 -5.63 9.90 7.52
N LEU A 752 -4.42 9.33 7.51
CA LEU A 752 -3.94 8.43 6.44
C LEU A 752 -4.95 7.33 6.07
N GLU A 753 -5.66 6.82 7.07
CA GLU A 753 -6.63 5.74 6.96
C GLU A 753 -7.85 6.04 6.09
N THR A 754 -8.18 7.32 5.90
CA THR A 754 -9.44 7.75 5.27
C THR A 754 -9.29 7.90 3.75
N TRP A 755 -8.07 8.04 3.25
CA TRP A 755 -7.81 8.33 1.84
C TRP A 755 -6.88 7.34 1.13
N VAL A 756 -6.10 6.55 1.88
CA VAL A 756 -5.24 5.50 1.29
C VAL A 756 -6.07 4.33 0.77
N ASP A 757 -5.62 3.73 -0.34
CA ASP A 757 -6.23 2.54 -0.92
C ASP A 757 -6.32 1.41 0.12
N PRO A 758 -7.51 0.81 0.34
CA PRO A 758 -7.68 -0.30 1.29
C PRO A 758 -6.65 -1.42 1.15
N ILE A 759 -6.19 -1.71 -0.07
CA ILE A 759 -5.25 -2.79 -0.38
C ILE A 759 -3.87 -2.52 0.20
N ILE A 760 -3.42 -1.25 0.19
CA ILE A 760 -2.12 -0.88 0.73
C ILE A 760 -2.22 -0.34 2.15
N LYS A 761 -3.43 -0.25 2.73
CA LYS A 761 -3.69 0.36 4.04
C LYS A 761 -2.85 -0.28 5.15
N ALA A 762 -2.72 -1.61 5.15
CA ALA A 762 -1.90 -2.31 6.15
C ALA A 762 -0.42 -1.93 6.05
N TYR A 763 0.12 -1.80 4.83
CA TYR A 763 1.48 -1.32 4.62
C TYR A 763 1.63 0.14 5.04
N ALA A 764 0.65 0.98 4.68
CA ALA A 764 0.66 2.41 4.92
C ALA A 764 0.66 2.76 6.42
N LEU A 765 -0.04 1.98 7.23
CA LEU A 765 -0.02 2.09 8.69
C LEU A 765 1.34 1.72 9.31
N ASN A 766 2.12 0.86 8.67
CA ASN A 766 3.45 0.49 9.15
C ASN A 766 4.55 1.42 8.60
N HIS A 767 4.29 2.14 7.51
CA HIS A 767 5.25 3.00 6.82
C HIS A 767 4.66 4.40 6.57
N HIS A 768 4.06 5.01 7.60
CA HIS A 768 3.36 6.31 7.51
C HIS A 768 4.20 7.39 6.81
N SER A 769 5.46 7.58 7.21
CA SER A 769 6.34 8.59 6.60
C SER A 769 6.51 8.35 5.09
N GLN A 770 6.65 7.11 4.64
CA GLN A 770 6.82 6.83 3.20
C GLN A 770 5.57 7.22 2.40
N ILE A 771 4.38 6.87 2.88
CA ILE A 771 3.13 7.15 2.18
C ILE A 771 2.80 8.65 2.21
N VAL A 772 3.00 9.31 3.35
CA VAL A 772 2.78 10.75 3.50
C VAL A 772 3.80 11.54 2.68
N GLU A 773 5.08 11.19 2.69
CA GLU A 773 6.09 11.85 1.87
C GLU A 773 5.86 11.61 0.37
N THR A 774 5.35 10.43 -0.01
CA THR A 774 4.95 10.17 -1.40
C THR A 774 3.73 11.00 -1.80
N MET A 775 2.74 11.17 -0.92
CA MET A 775 1.60 12.08 -1.15
C MET A 775 2.06 13.54 -1.24
N ASN A 776 2.98 13.98 -0.38
CA ASN A 776 3.57 15.31 -0.44
C ASN A 776 4.26 15.55 -1.80
N LEU A 777 5.07 14.58 -2.26
CA LEU A 777 5.69 14.63 -3.58
C LEU A 777 4.63 14.73 -4.69
N ALA A 778 3.53 13.99 -4.59
CA ALA A 778 2.42 14.05 -5.53
C ALA A 778 1.75 15.44 -5.59
N LEU A 779 1.56 16.08 -4.43
CA LEU A 779 1.01 17.43 -4.30
C LEU A 779 1.96 18.53 -4.80
N GLN A 780 3.27 18.32 -4.69
CA GLN A 780 4.30 19.19 -5.28
C GLN A 780 4.31 19.08 -6.81
N CYS A 781 4.18 17.86 -7.32
CA CYS A 781 4.06 17.60 -8.75
C CYS A 781 2.81 18.27 -9.34
N THR A 782 1.71 18.31 -8.59
CA THR A 782 0.43 18.93 -8.98
C THR A 782 0.27 20.38 -8.53
N ALA A 783 1.36 21.11 -8.27
CA ALA A 783 1.31 22.53 -7.93
C ALA A 783 0.69 23.37 -9.06
N CYS A 784 -0.15 24.36 -8.69
CA CYS A 784 -0.80 25.26 -9.63
C CYS A 784 0.20 26.08 -10.46
N ASP A 785 1.37 26.41 -9.88
CA ASP A 785 2.47 27.08 -10.58
C ASP A 785 3.49 26.04 -11.13
N PRO A 786 3.66 25.95 -12.47
CA PRO A 786 4.66 25.08 -13.11
C PRO A 786 6.09 25.28 -12.64
N ALA A 787 6.47 26.51 -12.28
CA ALA A 787 7.83 26.82 -11.86
C ALA A 787 8.21 26.13 -10.55
N VAL A 788 7.20 25.86 -9.71
CA VAL A 788 7.37 25.28 -8.37
C VAL A 788 7.47 23.76 -8.41
N ARG A 789 6.95 23.11 -9.47
CA ARG A 789 7.00 21.65 -9.65
C ARG A 789 8.46 21.16 -9.76
N PRO A 790 8.82 20.00 -9.20
CA PRO A 790 10.18 19.46 -9.30
C PRO A 790 10.58 19.13 -10.75
N CYS A 791 11.87 18.94 -11.02
CA CYS A 791 12.32 18.35 -12.28
C CYS A 791 12.37 16.82 -12.19
N ALA A 792 12.35 16.11 -13.32
CA ALA A 792 12.35 14.65 -13.32
C ALA A 792 13.61 14.04 -12.64
N ASN A 793 14.74 14.75 -12.62
CA ASN A 793 15.92 14.30 -11.90
C ASN A 793 15.72 14.32 -10.37
N ASP A 794 15.03 15.34 -9.86
CA ASP A 794 14.71 15.47 -8.43
C ASP A 794 13.65 14.44 -8.02
N LEU A 795 12.67 14.15 -8.89
CA LEU A 795 11.68 13.09 -8.64
C LEU A 795 12.33 11.75 -8.31
N VAL A 796 13.29 11.31 -9.13
CA VAL A 796 13.98 10.02 -8.93
C VAL A 796 14.78 10.02 -7.63
N LYS A 797 15.44 11.14 -7.29
CA LYS A 797 16.21 11.26 -6.03
C LYS A 797 15.30 11.24 -4.82
N THR A 798 14.22 12.03 -4.84
CA THR A 798 13.25 12.14 -3.75
C THR A 798 12.55 10.81 -3.53
N LEU A 799 12.06 10.15 -4.58
CA LEU A 799 11.48 8.81 -4.46
C LEU A 799 12.49 7.83 -3.86
N LYS A 800 13.72 7.76 -4.36
CA LYS A 800 14.73 6.87 -3.77
C LYS A 800 15.00 7.17 -2.29
N ARG A 801 15.02 8.44 -1.87
CA ARG A 801 15.21 8.84 -0.47
C ARG A 801 14.06 8.39 0.40
N ILE A 802 12.82 8.65 -0.03
CA ILE A 802 11.60 8.20 0.65
C ILE A 802 11.65 6.68 0.86
N MET A 803 12.19 5.93 -0.11
CA MET A 803 12.21 4.46 -0.06
C MET A 803 13.40 3.85 0.70
N ILE A 804 14.37 4.64 1.18
CA ILE A 804 15.55 4.15 1.94
C ILE A 804 15.40 4.35 3.46
N SER A 805 14.50 5.22 3.92
CA SER A 805 14.37 5.65 5.32
C SER A 805 13.96 4.54 6.32
N SER A 806 13.82 3.28 5.90
CA SER A 806 13.43 2.13 6.73
C SER A 806 14.57 1.40 7.47
N SER A 807 15.80 1.93 7.51
CA SER A 807 16.97 1.16 8.00
C SER A 807 17.81 1.79 9.12
N CYS A 808 17.25 2.71 9.92
CA CYS A 808 17.94 3.21 11.12
C CYS A 808 17.07 3.08 12.38
N VAL A 809 16.86 1.84 12.84
CA VAL A 809 16.77 1.57 14.28
C VAL A 809 18.21 1.29 14.71
N ILE A 810 18.77 2.24 15.46
CA ILE A 810 20.08 2.12 16.06
C ILE A 810 19.95 1.11 17.20
N ASP A 811 20.54 -0.08 17.02
CA ASP A 811 20.94 -0.92 18.15
C ASP A 811 21.94 -0.10 18.99
N ILE A 812 21.55 0.22 20.22
CA ILE A 812 22.49 0.60 21.27
C ILE A 812 22.46 -0.56 22.26
N ASP A 813 23.64 -1.16 22.41
CA ASP A 813 24.01 -2.26 23.32
C ASP A 813 23.44 -2.16 24.75
#